data_AF-A0A7W5AF33-F1
#
_entry.id   AF-A0A7W5AF33-F1
#
_cell.length_a   1.000
_cell.length_b   1.000
_cell.length_c   1.000
_cell.angle_alpha   90.00
_cell.angle_beta   90.00
_cell.angle_gamma   90.00
#
_symmetry.space_group_name_H-M   'P 1'
#
loop_
_entity.id
_entity.type
_entity.pdbx_description
1 polymer ?
#
loop_
_entity_poly.entity_id
_entity_poly.type
_entity_poly.pdbx_seq_one_letter_code
_entity_poly.pdbx_strand_id
1 'polypeptide(L)'
;MLNGIDDIDWFALDGAYGPCTEAPDILRAIASPDPEKAGEGRYDFFSSIWHQNTVYPVTAEVIPFLVELAGTPGVHQRDHLLHALGSLCDPDQVNGEARNLVRASVAVHSGPLLPLLTDPDPEIRAQAAYAAAWSGPHFTDALRERWAVETHPAVRAMLLPGLAMLDPVAAGPLLDDALHDPAPQVRAAAAVALTRTGQPLPDGALEAVGSAFAEANPYENAWSGQHPGWQLVFRAAGTASARVLAARMAAATDPEARVRLAHILADRFHGSRSAAADLLPVVRDLFTDPDPKVRDAAGFAVLAAGEAAAPLADVLIADGGHDALDVLVRLGHPGYAPLLLAAWAAGESPRVLDTFTHPEPPPFDPAVLTAIRERLARPPARHSSLFAASMAGDPVGDLLHVLRSWGPAAAGAVPEIVACLPHHPAAAAPALAAILPTTLPATDPTAFSEVSPAANPVALAAIPALTARAEAGDVRCGHAVLRLTGDAAPLVTAAAHLLGTDSGSAFELDLVADAGPAAAPLLPLLTRWFTGAAEPDHGQRRTQVAAARVAWRATGDTGPFLPTLRALVRAGFGPGGLAADLLTETGEGADLTHEIRRLLNSDWYARSRAARALHRLGVPAEDLVPALLTAVASGHRDAHDALNTLATIRAVTAVPALTTMADRDERHPASAPGDLSWNDDLFRRHLRTTIVALTPVTGR
;
A
#
# COMPACT_ATOMS: atom_id res chain seq x y z
N MET A 1 -22.43 39.92 6.75
CA MET A 1 -21.46 38.98 6.16
C MET A 1 -20.23 38.96 7.05
N LEU A 2 -20.00 37.83 7.71
CA LEU A 2 -18.86 37.56 8.61
C LEU A 2 -18.90 38.31 9.96
N ASN A 3 -20.09 38.53 10.52
CA ASN A 3 -20.23 39.19 11.82
C ASN A 3 -19.67 38.31 12.95
N GLY A 4 -18.83 38.88 13.82
CA GLY A 4 -18.21 38.17 14.95
C GLY A 4 -16.97 37.35 14.58
N ILE A 5 -16.48 37.43 13.34
CA ILE A 5 -15.28 36.71 12.90
C ILE A 5 -14.02 37.11 13.70
N ASP A 6 -13.95 38.36 14.16
CA ASP A 6 -12.83 38.89 14.95
C ASP A 6 -12.96 38.60 16.46
N ASP A 7 -14.11 38.05 16.90
CA ASP A 7 -14.36 37.71 18.30
C ASP A 7 -13.87 36.29 18.68
N ILE A 8 -13.47 35.49 17.68
CA ILE A 8 -13.01 34.10 17.84
C ILE A 8 -11.50 34.08 18.07
N ASP A 9 -11.05 33.30 19.05
CA ASP A 9 -9.62 33.05 19.29
C ASP A 9 -9.07 32.00 18.31
N TRP A 10 -8.76 32.44 17.09
CA TRP A 10 -8.21 31.58 16.03
C TRP A 10 -6.85 30.97 16.38
N PHE A 11 -6.12 31.55 17.35
CA PHE A 11 -4.85 31.01 17.80
C PHE A 11 -5.01 29.70 18.58
N ALA A 12 -6.19 29.48 19.18
CA ALA A 12 -6.50 28.27 19.93
C ALA A 12 -7.06 27.12 19.07
N LEU A 13 -7.24 27.34 17.76
CA LEU A 13 -7.89 26.40 16.85
C LEU A 13 -6.89 25.85 15.82
N ASP A 14 -6.55 24.58 15.96
CA ASP A 14 -5.68 23.91 14.98
C ASP A 14 -6.42 23.66 13.66
N GLY A 15 -5.67 23.79 12.57
CA GLY A 15 -5.96 23.31 11.22
C GLY A 15 -4.88 22.32 10.75
N ALA A 16 -4.70 22.19 9.43
CA ALA A 16 -3.81 21.19 8.84
C ALA A 16 -2.33 21.31 9.25
N TYR A 17 -1.88 22.52 9.58
CA TYR A 17 -0.48 22.83 9.85
C TYR A 17 -0.23 23.40 11.26
N GLY A 18 -1.17 23.20 12.19
CA GLY A 18 -1.16 23.79 13.54
C GLY A 18 -2.17 24.95 13.67
N PRO A 19 -1.96 25.92 14.58
CA PRO A 19 -2.90 27.02 14.80
C PRO A 19 -3.27 27.75 13.51
N CYS A 20 -4.55 27.76 13.16
CA CYS A 20 -5.05 28.24 11.86
C CYS A 20 -5.45 29.73 11.94
N THR A 21 -4.46 30.58 12.24
CA THR A 21 -4.65 32.04 12.38
C THR A 21 -5.05 32.75 11.09
N GLU A 22 -4.88 32.09 9.94
CA GLU A 22 -5.24 32.57 8.61
C GLU A 22 -6.73 32.42 8.27
N ALA A 23 -7.51 31.66 9.07
CA ALA A 23 -8.92 31.36 8.79
C ALA A 23 -9.80 32.61 8.54
N PRO A 24 -9.64 33.74 9.26
CA PRO A 24 -10.40 34.96 8.99
C PRO A 24 -10.15 35.54 7.60
N ASP A 25 -8.89 35.53 7.16
CA ASP A 25 -8.50 36.09 5.87
C ASP A 25 -8.95 35.19 4.72
N ILE A 26 -8.93 33.87 4.93
CA ILE A 26 -9.52 32.89 4.01
C ILE A 26 -11.03 33.19 3.81
N LEU A 27 -11.79 33.33 4.89
CA LEU A 27 -13.24 33.60 4.82
C LEU A 27 -13.54 34.96 4.16
N ARG A 28 -12.76 36.00 4.48
CA ARG A 28 -12.86 37.32 3.82
C ARG A 28 -12.50 37.26 2.35
N ALA A 29 -11.52 36.44 1.96
CA ALA A 29 -11.16 36.21 0.57
C ALA A 29 -12.29 35.55 -0.20
N ILE A 30 -12.91 34.48 0.35
CA ILE A 30 -14.11 33.85 -0.24
C ILE A 30 -15.24 34.86 -0.43
N ALA A 31 -15.42 35.78 0.52
CA ALA A 31 -16.46 36.82 0.48
C ALA A 31 -16.14 37.98 -0.48
N SER A 32 -14.95 38.00 -1.08
CA SER A 32 -14.51 39.07 -1.97
C SER A 32 -15.38 39.13 -3.24
N PRO A 33 -15.75 40.34 -3.70
CA PRO A 33 -16.39 40.49 -5.01
C PRO A 33 -15.43 40.19 -6.17
N ASP A 34 -14.12 40.18 -5.92
CA ASP A 34 -13.10 39.79 -6.89
C ASP A 34 -13.05 38.26 -7.06
N PRO A 35 -13.34 37.73 -8.27
CA PRO A 35 -13.40 36.29 -8.51
C PRO A 35 -12.06 35.56 -8.31
N GLU A 36 -10.92 36.21 -8.59
CA GLU A 36 -9.60 35.58 -8.39
C GLU A 36 -9.34 35.41 -6.90
N LYS A 37 -9.51 36.49 -6.13
CA LYS A 37 -9.37 36.46 -4.67
C LYS A 37 -10.36 35.50 -3.99
N ALA A 38 -11.60 35.42 -4.48
CA ALA A 38 -12.56 34.43 -4.00
C ALA A 38 -12.13 32.99 -4.35
N GLY A 39 -11.48 32.80 -5.50
CA GLY A 39 -10.85 31.54 -5.89
C GLY A 39 -9.72 31.13 -4.96
N GLU A 40 -8.81 32.05 -4.66
CA GLU A 40 -7.71 31.85 -3.70
C GLU A 40 -8.25 31.48 -2.31
N GLY A 41 -9.24 32.22 -1.81
CA GLY A 41 -9.88 31.89 -0.53
C GLY A 41 -10.50 30.49 -0.51
N ARG A 42 -11.15 30.06 -1.60
CA ARG A 42 -11.66 28.68 -1.69
C ARG A 42 -10.53 27.65 -1.73
N TYR A 43 -9.44 27.93 -2.43
CA TYR A 43 -8.27 27.05 -2.45
C TYR A 43 -7.65 26.92 -1.06
N ASP A 44 -7.44 28.03 -0.35
CA ASP A 44 -6.85 28.05 0.99
C ASP A 44 -7.76 27.35 2.01
N PHE A 45 -9.08 27.42 1.84
CA PHE A 45 -10.02 26.62 2.63
C PHE A 45 -9.73 25.11 2.50
N PHE A 46 -9.51 24.58 1.29
CA PHE A 46 -9.15 23.17 1.06
C PHE A 46 -7.68 22.85 1.39
N SER A 47 -6.86 23.87 1.67
CA SER A 47 -5.44 23.70 2.02
C SER A 47 -5.20 23.71 3.53
N SER A 48 -5.85 24.62 4.27
CA SER A 48 -5.62 24.84 5.71
C SER A 48 -6.77 24.35 6.60
N ILE A 49 -8.02 24.62 6.21
CA ILE A 49 -9.21 24.40 7.05
C ILE A 49 -9.81 23.00 6.84
N TRP A 50 -9.77 22.48 5.62
CA TRP A 50 -10.17 21.11 5.29
C TRP A 50 -9.19 20.49 4.29
N HIS A 51 -8.16 19.83 4.82
CA HIS A 51 -7.03 19.32 4.02
C HIS A 51 -7.07 17.80 3.89
N GLN A 52 -7.01 17.29 2.66
CA GLN A 52 -7.00 15.85 2.36
C GLN A 52 -8.06 15.08 3.17
N ASN A 53 -9.29 15.62 3.14
CA ASN A 53 -10.47 15.08 3.82
C ASN A 53 -10.44 15.15 5.34
N THR A 54 -9.39 15.66 5.96
CA THR A 54 -9.28 15.75 7.41
C THR A 54 -9.89 17.05 7.90
N VAL A 55 -10.80 16.96 8.86
CA VAL A 55 -11.39 18.12 9.54
C VAL A 55 -10.81 18.30 10.93
N TYR A 56 -10.74 19.55 11.35
CA TYR A 56 -10.04 20.04 12.53
C TYR A 56 -10.98 20.90 13.40
N PRO A 57 -10.58 21.29 14.62
CA PRO A 57 -11.35 22.22 15.44
C PRO A 57 -11.72 23.51 14.69
N VAL A 58 -10.79 24.09 13.92
CA VAL A 58 -11.07 25.30 13.12
C VAL A 58 -12.20 25.07 12.09
N THR A 59 -12.32 23.87 11.54
CA THR A 59 -13.36 23.55 10.55
C THR A 59 -14.76 23.73 11.12
N ALA A 60 -14.98 23.39 12.39
CA ALA A 60 -16.28 23.53 13.02
C ALA A 60 -16.66 24.99 13.29
N GLU A 61 -15.66 25.82 13.61
CA GLU A 61 -15.83 27.25 13.93
C GLU A 61 -16.09 28.09 12.68
N VAL A 62 -15.65 27.65 11.50
CA VAL A 62 -15.95 28.36 10.24
C VAL A 62 -17.35 28.10 9.70
N ILE A 63 -18.06 27.06 10.15
CA ILE A 63 -19.36 26.63 9.60
C ILE A 63 -20.41 27.75 9.56
N PRO A 64 -20.65 28.55 10.63
CA PRO A 64 -21.66 29.60 10.60
C PRO A 64 -21.40 30.61 9.47
N PHE A 65 -20.12 30.92 9.23
CA PHE A 65 -19.69 31.82 8.18
C PHE A 65 -19.83 31.20 6.78
N LEU A 66 -19.49 29.92 6.62
CA LEU A 66 -19.70 29.20 5.35
C LEU A 66 -21.19 29.13 4.98
N VAL A 67 -22.08 28.91 5.96
CA VAL A 67 -23.53 28.93 5.75
C VAL A 67 -24.01 30.34 5.35
N GLU A 68 -23.52 31.39 6.02
CA GLU A 68 -23.84 32.78 5.64
C GLU A 68 -23.36 33.11 4.22
N LEU A 69 -22.13 32.73 3.86
CA LEU A 69 -21.54 32.93 2.54
C LEU A 69 -22.33 32.18 1.45
N ALA A 70 -22.66 30.91 1.69
CA ALA A 70 -23.48 30.10 0.78
C ALA A 70 -24.89 30.68 0.58
N GLY A 71 -25.46 31.31 1.61
CA GLY A 71 -26.77 31.96 1.57
C GLY A 71 -26.78 33.35 0.94
N THR A 72 -25.63 34.00 0.76
CA THR A 72 -25.56 35.40 0.35
C THR A 72 -25.50 35.55 -1.18
N PRO A 73 -26.47 36.22 -1.83
CA PRO A 73 -26.42 36.50 -3.26
C PRO A 73 -25.18 37.31 -3.64
N GLY A 74 -24.53 36.95 -4.74
CA GLY A 74 -23.33 37.62 -5.26
C GLY A 74 -22.00 37.08 -4.74
N VAL A 75 -22.00 36.17 -3.76
CA VAL A 75 -20.81 35.37 -3.44
C VAL A 75 -20.51 34.42 -4.61
N HIS A 76 -19.24 34.33 -5.01
CA HIS A 76 -18.81 33.47 -6.11
C HIS A 76 -18.84 31.99 -5.71
N GLN A 77 -19.37 31.13 -6.58
CA GLN A 77 -19.38 29.66 -6.41
C GLN A 77 -20.10 29.20 -5.12
N ARG A 78 -21.31 29.73 -4.87
CA ARG A 78 -22.15 29.36 -3.71
C ARG A 78 -22.48 27.87 -3.68
N ASP A 79 -22.67 27.27 -4.84
CA ASP A 79 -22.84 25.84 -5.08
C ASP A 79 -21.65 25.02 -4.53
N HIS A 80 -20.41 25.43 -4.77
CA HIS A 80 -19.23 24.76 -4.19
C HIS A 80 -19.20 24.84 -2.65
N LEU A 81 -19.65 25.95 -2.06
CA LEU A 81 -19.75 26.10 -0.60
C LEU A 81 -20.85 25.19 -0.03
N LEU A 82 -21.98 25.07 -0.71
CA LEU A 82 -23.07 24.15 -0.34
C LEU A 82 -22.62 22.70 -0.46
N HIS A 83 -21.92 22.35 -1.54
CA HIS A 83 -21.30 21.04 -1.71
C HIS A 83 -20.35 20.74 -0.53
N ALA A 84 -19.48 21.69 -0.17
CA ALA A 84 -18.56 21.54 0.95
C ALA A 84 -19.31 21.32 2.27
N LEU A 85 -20.37 22.08 2.57
CA LEU A 85 -21.17 21.91 3.79
C LEU A 85 -21.80 20.51 3.90
N GLY A 86 -22.30 19.96 2.79
CA GLY A 86 -22.81 18.59 2.75
C GLY A 86 -21.68 17.55 2.90
N SER A 87 -20.59 17.71 2.15
CA SER A 87 -19.46 16.79 2.16
C SER A 87 -18.74 16.76 3.52
N LEU A 88 -18.67 17.89 4.24
CA LEU A 88 -18.15 17.97 5.61
C LEU A 88 -18.95 17.11 6.61
N CYS A 89 -20.16 16.71 6.26
CA CYS A 89 -21.03 15.87 7.08
C CYS A 89 -21.14 14.42 6.59
N ASP A 90 -20.67 14.12 5.38
CA ASP A 90 -20.69 12.78 4.80
C ASP A 90 -19.55 11.92 5.41
N PRO A 91 -19.86 10.80 6.08
CA PRO A 91 -18.86 9.95 6.72
C PRO A 91 -17.89 9.29 5.74
N ASP A 92 -18.24 9.17 4.47
CA ASP A 92 -17.38 8.62 3.42
C ASP A 92 -16.37 9.67 2.89
N GLN A 93 -16.61 10.94 3.18
CA GLN A 93 -15.86 12.09 2.65
C GLN A 93 -14.90 12.71 3.65
N VAL A 94 -15.01 12.36 4.93
CA VAL A 94 -14.34 13.08 6.01
C VAL A 94 -13.66 12.14 7.01
N ASN A 95 -12.43 12.51 7.36
CA ASN A 95 -11.59 11.93 8.41
C ASN A 95 -11.26 12.98 9.49
N GLY A 96 -10.61 12.56 10.57
CA GLY A 96 -10.20 13.45 11.66
C GLY A 96 -11.06 13.34 12.92
N GLU A 97 -10.55 13.89 14.02
CA GLU A 97 -11.18 13.81 15.34
C GLU A 97 -12.35 14.80 15.51
N ALA A 98 -12.35 15.91 14.76
CA ALA A 98 -13.38 16.95 14.84
C ALA A 98 -14.67 16.63 14.07
N ARG A 99 -14.80 15.45 13.45
CA ARG A 99 -15.95 15.07 12.60
C ARG A 99 -17.31 15.26 13.27
N ASN A 100 -17.43 14.83 14.53
CA ASN A 100 -18.67 14.96 15.28
C ASN A 100 -18.99 16.43 15.59
N LEU A 101 -17.95 17.24 15.86
CA LEU A 101 -18.09 18.66 16.14
C LEU A 101 -18.55 19.43 14.89
N VAL A 102 -17.93 19.15 13.74
CA VAL A 102 -18.31 19.72 12.45
C VAL A 102 -19.77 19.41 12.10
N ARG A 103 -20.17 18.13 12.22
CA ARG A 103 -21.57 17.71 11.97
C ARG A 103 -22.55 18.41 12.90
N ALA A 104 -22.22 18.54 14.18
CA ALA A 104 -23.05 19.26 15.15
C ALA A 104 -23.16 20.75 14.80
N SER A 105 -22.06 21.38 14.42
CA SER A 105 -22.04 22.80 14.01
C SER A 105 -22.91 23.03 12.76
N VAL A 106 -22.78 22.20 11.72
CA VAL A 106 -23.64 22.27 10.52
C VAL A 106 -25.11 22.12 10.90
N ALA A 107 -25.46 21.11 11.71
CA ALA A 107 -26.84 20.89 12.13
C ALA A 107 -27.43 22.13 12.83
N VAL A 108 -26.70 22.74 13.76
CA VAL A 108 -27.14 23.92 14.52
C VAL A 108 -27.29 25.16 13.64
N HIS A 109 -26.36 25.37 12.70
CA HIS A 109 -26.32 26.61 11.91
C HIS A 109 -27.04 26.53 10.57
N SER A 110 -27.52 25.35 10.17
CA SER A 110 -28.09 25.06 8.84
C SER A 110 -29.38 25.79 8.47
N GLY A 111 -30.08 26.46 9.39
CA GLY A 111 -31.37 27.12 9.13
C GLY A 111 -31.43 27.99 7.86
N PRO A 112 -30.41 28.82 7.54
CA PRO A 112 -30.36 29.63 6.33
C PRO A 112 -30.30 28.84 5.00
N LEU A 113 -30.11 27.51 5.02
CA LEU A 113 -30.17 26.67 3.83
C LEU A 113 -31.61 26.48 3.31
N LEU A 114 -32.62 26.64 4.17
CA LEU A 114 -34.03 26.42 3.81
C LEU A 114 -34.50 27.21 2.57
N PRO A 115 -34.31 28.55 2.47
CA PRO A 115 -34.71 29.30 1.28
C PRO A 115 -33.99 28.84 0.00
N LEU A 116 -32.79 28.27 0.12
CA LEU A 116 -31.96 27.85 -1.02
C LEU A 116 -32.55 26.62 -1.73
N LEU A 117 -33.41 25.84 -1.07
CA LEU A 117 -34.18 24.76 -1.71
C LEU A 117 -35.17 25.29 -2.77
N THR A 118 -35.38 26.60 -2.85
CA THR A 118 -36.26 27.25 -3.84
C THR A 118 -35.53 28.30 -4.68
N ASP A 119 -34.20 28.34 -4.62
CA ASP A 119 -33.38 29.26 -5.43
C ASP A 119 -33.70 29.08 -6.93
N PRO A 120 -33.79 30.15 -7.74
CA PRO A 120 -34.02 30.03 -9.18
C PRO A 120 -32.95 29.19 -9.88
N ASP A 121 -31.72 29.17 -9.38
CA ASP A 121 -30.63 28.37 -9.93
C ASP A 121 -30.78 26.89 -9.51
N PRO A 122 -30.97 25.96 -10.47
CA PRO A 122 -31.07 24.54 -10.15
C PRO A 122 -29.81 23.96 -9.50
N GLU A 123 -28.62 24.49 -9.78
CA GLU A 123 -27.38 23.98 -9.16
C GLU A 123 -27.35 24.33 -7.66
N ILE A 124 -27.75 25.56 -7.32
CA ILE A 124 -27.91 25.97 -5.92
C ILE A 124 -28.96 25.11 -5.21
N ARG A 125 -30.10 24.82 -5.85
CA ARG A 125 -31.11 23.92 -5.26
C ARG A 125 -30.57 22.51 -5.04
N ALA A 126 -29.82 21.98 -5.99
CA ALA A 126 -29.24 20.64 -5.92
C ALA A 126 -28.25 20.50 -4.75
N GLN A 127 -27.29 21.43 -4.64
CA GLN A 127 -26.31 21.42 -3.55
C GLN A 127 -26.93 21.79 -2.19
N ALA A 128 -27.93 22.68 -2.17
CA ALA A 128 -28.69 22.96 -0.96
C ALA A 128 -29.45 21.74 -0.46
N ALA A 129 -30.06 20.94 -1.34
CA ALA A 129 -30.72 19.70 -0.97
C ALA A 129 -29.75 18.69 -0.33
N TYR A 130 -28.54 18.58 -0.87
CA TYR A 130 -27.48 17.74 -0.30
C TYR A 130 -27.02 18.20 1.08
N ALA A 131 -26.69 19.48 1.22
CA ALA A 131 -26.31 20.06 2.52
C ALA A 131 -27.43 19.97 3.56
N ALA A 132 -28.68 20.24 3.15
CA ALA A 132 -29.85 20.15 4.02
C ALA A 132 -30.11 18.72 4.50
N ALA A 133 -29.99 17.72 3.62
CA ALA A 133 -30.16 16.33 3.99
C ALA A 133 -29.14 15.88 5.06
N TRP A 134 -27.88 16.27 4.90
CA TRP A 134 -26.83 15.97 5.88
C TRP A 134 -26.92 16.78 7.17
N SER A 135 -27.56 17.95 7.14
CA SER A 135 -27.76 18.81 8.32
C SER A 135 -28.67 18.16 9.36
N GLY A 136 -29.63 17.33 8.95
CA GLY A 136 -30.43 16.53 9.87
C GLY A 136 -31.93 16.43 9.52
N PRO A 137 -32.70 15.70 10.35
CA PRO A 137 -34.12 15.40 10.09
C PRO A 137 -35.05 16.62 10.12
N HIS A 138 -34.60 17.77 10.62
CA HIS A 138 -35.40 19.01 10.58
C HIS A 138 -35.64 19.54 9.16
N PHE A 139 -34.94 19.01 8.14
CA PHE A 139 -35.18 19.32 6.73
C PHE A 139 -36.11 18.35 6.00
N THR A 140 -36.53 17.23 6.62
CA THR A 140 -37.26 16.17 5.93
C THR A 140 -38.51 16.67 5.21
N ASP A 141 -39.33 17.49 5.87
CA ASP A 141 -40.57 18.00 5.26
C ASP A 141 -40.29 18.98 4.11
N ALA A 142 -39.29 19.87 4.28
CA ALA A 142 -38.89 20.80 3.21
C ALA A 142 -38.36 20.08 1.96
N LEU A 143 -37.59 18.99 2.14
CA LEU A 143 -37.10 18.16 1.04
C LEU A 143 -38.25 17.41 0.34
N ARG A 144 -39.26 16.95 1.09
CA ARG A 144 -40.47 16.32 0.52
C ARG A 144 -41.31 17.30 -0.28
N GLU A 145 -41.54 18.48 0.28
CA GLU A 145 -42.25 19.56 -0.40
C GLU A 145 -41.55 19.93 -1.71
N ARG A 146 -40.21 20.05 -1.67
CA ARG A 146 -39.41 20.31 -2.87
C ARG A 146 -39.50 19.17 -3.89
N TRP A 147 -39.41 17.91 -3.47
CA TRP A 147 -39.54 16.75 -4.35
C TRP A 147 -40.88 16.71 -5.09
N ALA A 148 -41.98 17.07 -4.42
CA ALA A 148 -43.32 17.04 -5.01
C ALA A 148 -43.50 17.98 -6.21
N VAL A 149 -42.69 19.04 -6.31
CA VAL A 149 -42.81 20.06 -7.37
C VAL A 149 -41.55 20.21 -8.23
N GLU A 150 -40.45 19.52 -7.92
CA GLU A 150 -39.20 19.60 -8.68
C GLU A 150 -39.24 18.78 -9.96
N THR A 151 -38.88 19.43 -11.07
CA THR A 151 -38.85 18.84 -12.41
C THR A 151 -37.43 18.75 -12.97
N HIS A 152 -36.47 19.48 -12.41
CA HIS A 152 -35.08 19.47 -12.87
C HIS A 152 -34.41 18.15 -12.45
N PRO A 153 -33.91 17.33 -13.41
CA PRO A 153 -33.35 16.00 -13.10
C PRO A 153 -32.19 16.00 -12.11
N ALA A 154 -31.26 16.97 -12.22
CA ALA A 154 -30.11 17.04 -11.31
C ALA A 154 -30.55 17.33 -9.85
N VAL A 155 -31.57 18.16 -9.65
CA VAL A 155 -32.09 18.47 -8.31
C VAL A 155 -32.82 17.25 -7.75
N ARG A 156 -33.62 16.54 -8.57
CA ARG A 156 -34.25 15.28 -8.19
C ARG A 156 -33.22 14.22 -7.78
N ALA A 157 -32.13 14.10 -8.55
CA ALA A 157 -31.03 13.18 -8.26
C ALA A 157 -30.33 13.48 -6.91
N MET A 158 -30.32 14.73 -6.46
CA MET A 158 -29.74 15.13 -5.17
C MET A 158 -30.74 15.02 -4.00
N LEU A 159 -32.04 15.23 -4.25
CA LEU A 159 -33.10 15.08 -3.24
C LEU A 159 -33.32 13.62 -2.84
N LEU A 160 -33.33 12.71 -3.81
CA LEU A 160 -33.77 11.34 -3.62
C LEU A 160 -32.93 10.56 -2.59
N PRO A 161 -31.58 10.54 -2.66
CA PRO A 161 -30.79 9.85 -1.64
C PRO A 161 -30.89 10.51 -0.26
N GLY A 162 -31.05 11.84 -0.20
CA GLY A 162 -31.27 12.55 1.05
C GLY A 162 -32.59 12.19 1.73
N LEU A 163 -33.67 12.08 0.95
CA LEU A 163 -34.96 11.60 1.43
C LEU A 163 -34.89 10.14 1.90
N ALA A 164 -34.20 9.28 1.15
CA ALA A 164 -34.00 7.88 1.52
C ALA A 164 -33.17 7.74 2.81
N MET A 165 -32.17 8.59 3.01
CA MET A 165 -31.36 8.62 4.23
C MET A 165 -32.18 9.08 5.45
N LEU A 166 -33.01 10.12 5.30
CA LEU A 166 -33.76 10.72 6.40
C LEU A 166 -35.05 9.96 6.77
N ASP A 167 -35.75 9.41 5.77
CA ASP A 167 -36.93 8.58 5.98
C ASP A 167 -36.98 7.42 4.94
N PRO A 168 -36.26 6.32 5.22
CA PRO A 168 -36.17 5.18 4.31
C PRO A 168 -37.53 4.55 3.95
N VAL A 169 -38.49 4.58 4.89
CA VAL A 169 -39.81 3.95 4.70
C VAL A 169 -40.64 4.77 3.72
N ALA A 170 -40.71 6.09 3.91
CA ALA A 170 -41.44 6.98 3.01
C ALA A 170 -40.79 7.08 1.62
N ALA A 171 -39.47 6.91 1.54
CA ALA A 171 -38.73 6.97 0.27
C ALA A 171 -38.86 5.70 -0.58
N GLY A 172 -39.25 4.55 -0.02
CA GLY A 172 -39.33 3.26 -0.74
C GLY A 172 -40.09 3.35 -2.09
N PRO A 173 -41.36 3.80 -2.11
CA PRO A 173 -42.10 3.97 -3.36
C PRO A 173 -41.46 4.97 -4.33
N LEU A 174 -40.82 6.02 -3.80
CA LEU A 174 -40.13 7.02 -4.63
C LEU A 174 -38.92 6.41 -5.33
N LEU A 175 -38.20 5.52 -4.66
CA LEU A 175 -37.05 4.80 -5.22
C LEU A 175 -37.49 3.82 -6.31
N ASP A 176 -38.58 3.07 -6.09
CA ASP A 176 -39.14 2.14 -7.08
C ASP A 176 -39.55 2.86 -8.36
N ASP A 177 -40.23 4.01 -8.24
CA ASP A 177 -40.60 4.86 -9.37
C ASP A 177 -39.35 5.45 -10.05
N ALA A 178 -38.38 5.93 -9.26
CA ALA A 178 -37.17 6.58 -9.75
C ALA A 178 -36.25 5.64 -10.54
N LEU A 179 -36.26 4.34 -10.27
CA LEU A 179 -35.54 3.34 -11.07
C LEU A 179 -36.03 3.28 -12.54
N HIS A 180 -37.22 3.79 -12.81
CA HIS A 180 -37.86 3.84 -14.12
C HIS A 180 -37.98 5.27 -14.67
N ASP A 181 -37.40 6.27 -14.01
CA ASP A 181 -37.46 7.67 -14.42
C ASP A 181 -36.80 7.85 -15.81
N PRO A 182 -37.36 8.69 -16.71
CA PRO A 182 -36.75 8.94 -18.01
C PRO A 182 -35.34 9.54 -17.91
N ALA A 183 -35.04 10.30 -16.85
CA ALA A 183 -33.73 10.91 -16.68
C ALA A 183 -32.70 9.91 -16.10
N PRO A 184 -31.56 9.69 -16.77
CA PRO A 184 -30.54 8.75 -16.30
C PRO A 184 -29.95 9.15 -14.93
N GLN A 185 -29.83 10.45 -14.64
CA GLN A 185 -29.30 10.93 -13.35
C GLN A 185 -30.20 10.50 -12.17
N VAL A 186 -31.53 10.46 -12.38
CA VAL A 186 -32.49 10.07 -11.34
C VAL A 186 -32.45 8.56 -11.11
N ARG A 187 -32.36 7.76 -12.19
CA ARG A 187 -32.16 6.29 -12.07
C ARG A 187 -30.86 5.95 -11.34
N ALA A 188 -29.77 6.62 -11.68
CA ALA A 188 -28.47 6.43 -11.03
C ALA A 188 -28.53 6.83 -9.55
N ALA A 189 -29.19 7.93 -9.21
CA ALA A 189 -29.39 8.35 -7.83
C ALA A 189 -30.24 7.35 -7.02
N ALA A 190 -31.26 6.74 -7.61
CA ALA A 190 -32.05 5.69 -6.96
C ALA A 190 -31.17 4.48 -6.60
N ALA A 191 -30.26 4.07 -7.49
CA ALA A 191 -29.31 2.99 -7.21
C ALA A 191 -28.34 3.31 -6.07
N VAL A 192 -27.83 4.56 -6.03
CA VAL A 192 -27.00 5.05 -4.93
C VAL A 192 -27.78 5.07 -3.61
N ALA A 193 -29.01 5.56 -3.62
CA ALA A 193 -29.87 5.65 -2.44
C ALA A 193 -30.22 4.27 -1.85
N LEU A 194 -30.57 3.30 -2.70
CA LEU A 194 -30.79 1.92 -2.28
C LEU A 194 -29.52 1.34 -1.63
N THR A 195 -28.37 1.55 -2.28
CA THR A 195 -27.08 1.07 -1.75
C THR A 195 -26.74 1.69 -0.39
N ARG A 196 -26.88 3.02 -0.24
CA ARG A 196 -26.59 3.73 1.01
C ARG A 196 -27.54 3.37 2.16
N THR A 197 -28.77 2.96 1.83
CA THR A 197 -29.75 2.49 2.82
C THR A 197 -29.68 0.98 3.08
N GLY A 198 -28.69 0.28 2.50
CA GLY A 198 -28.50 -1.17 2.68
C GLY A 198 -29.52 -2.04 1.96
N GLN A 199 -30.26 -1.48 1.00
CA GLN A 199 -31.24 -2.19 0.19
C GLN A 199 -30.60 -2.72 -1.11
N PRO A 200 -30.88 -3.97 -1.53
CA PRO A 200 -30.34 -4.50 -2.77
C PRO A 200 -31.00 -3.85 -3.99
N LEU A 201 -30.26 -3.77 -5.10
CA LEU A 201 -30.83 -3.41 -6.39
C LEU A 201 -31.80 -4.49 -6.89
N PRO A 202 -33.03 -4.15 -7.32
CA PRO A 202 -33.93 -5.10 -7.94
C PRO A 202 -33.37 -5.64 -9.27
N ASP A 203 -33.45 -6.95 -9.49
CA ASP A 203 -32.93 -7.60 -10.72
C ASP A 203 -33.52 -6.97 -12.00
N GLY A 204 -34.80 -6.59 -11.96
CA GLY A 204 -35.49 -5.95 -13.09
C GLY A 204 -34.99 -4.54 -13.44
N ALA A 205 -34.27 -3.88 -12.53
CA ALA A 205 -33.76 -2.51 -12.71
C ALA A 205 -32.30 -2.47 -13.17
N LEU A 206 -31.56 -3.59 -13.11
CA LEU A 206 -30.12 -3.63 -13.39
C LEU A 206 -29.76 -3.07 -14.78
N GLU A 207 -30.55 -3.40 -15.80
CA GLU A 207 -30.31 -2.93 -17.17
C GLU A 207 -30.50 -1.41 -17.29
N ALA A 208 -31.56 -0.88 -16.68
CA ALA A 208 -31.88 0.54 -16.69
C ALA A 208 -30.86 1.37 -15.90
N VAL A 209 -30.36 0.83 -14.80
CA VAL A 209 -29.29 1.43 -13.98
C VAL A 209 -27.95 1.38 -14.71
N GLY A 210 -27.60 0.25 -15.35
CA GLY A 210 -26.38 0.14 -16.15
C GLY A 210 -26.36 1.14 -17.31
N SER A 211 -27.48 1.30 -18.03
CA SER A 211 -27.64 2.35 -19.04
C SER A 211 -27.57 3.75 -18.43
N ALA A 212 -28.15 3.97 -17.25
CA ALA A 212 -28.03 5.25 -16.56
C ALA A 212 -26.58 5.60 -16.23
N PHE A 213 -25.76 4.64 -15.79
CA PHE A 213 -24.34 4.87 -15.52
C PHE A 213 -23.51 5.13 -16.79
N ALA A 214 -23.93 4.58 -17.92
CA ALA A 214 -23.34 4.86 -19.22
C ALA A 214 -23.62 6.31 -19.69
N GLU A 215 -24.78 6.85 -19.38
CA GLU A 215 -25.26 8.15 -19.86
C GLU A 215 -25.02 9.31 -18.88
N ALA A 216 -25.11 9.06 -17.56
CA ALA A 216 -25.03 10.09 -16.53
C ALA A 216 -23.58 10.41 -16.16
N ASN A 217 -23.33 11.68 -15.90
CA ASN A 217 -22.08 12.15 -15.32
C ASN A 217 -22.07 11.90 -13.80
N PRO A 218 -21.20 11.04 -13.27
CA PRO A 218 -21.17 10.77 -11.84
C PRO A 218 -20.73 11.99 -11.00
N TYR A 219 -19.96 12.91 -11.57
CA TYR A 219 -19.46 14.08 -10.84
C TYR A 219 -20.56 15.11 -10.54
N GLU A 220 -21.71 15.01 -11.20
CA GLU A 220 -22.89 15.84 -10.93
C GLU A 220 -23.71 15.33 -9.73
N ASN A 221 -23.33 14.19 -9.13
CA ASN A 221 -24.01 13.63 -7.95
C ASN A 221 -23.06 13.54 -6.76
N ALA A 222 -23.21 14.45 -5.80
CA ALA A 222 -22.35 14.46 -4.61
C ALA A 222 -22.57 13.24 -3.69
N TRP A 223 -23.70 12.54 -3.79
CA TRP A 223 -23.96 11.33 -3.02
C TRP A 223 -23.11 10.13 -3.45
N SER A 224 -22.25 10.33 -4.44
CA SER A 224 -21.53 9.26 -5.09
C SER A 224 -20.08 9.09 -4.58
N GLY A 225 -19.61 10.01 -3.72
CA GLY A 225 -18.32 9.89 -3.01
C GLY A 225 -17.15 10.63 -3.66
N GLN A 226 -15.92 10.27 -3.29
CA GLN A 226 -14.65 10.90 -3.74
C GLN A 226 -14.10 10.40 -5.08
N HIS A 227 -14.72 9.37 -5.63
CA HIS A 227 -14.32 8.73 -6.86
C HIS A 227 -15.53 8.72 -7.81
N PRO A 228 -15.34 8.54 -9.13
CA PRO A 228 -16.48 8.51 -10.06
C PRO A 228 -17.53 7.53 -9.56
N GLY A 229 -18.67 8.13 -9.22
CA GLY A 229 -19.65 7.77 -8.22
C GLY A 229 -20.29 6.39 -8.17
N TRP A 230 -20.10 5.57 -9.20
CA TRP A 230 -20.79 4.30 -9.32
C TRP A 230 -20.05 3.17 -8.59
N GLN A 231 -18.81 3.41 -8.15
CA GLN A 231 -18.03 2.46 -7.35
C GLN A 231 -18.78 1.94 -6.13
N LEU A 232 -19.50 2.81 -5.42
CA LEU A 232 -20.30 2.41 -4.25
C LEU A 232 -21.32 1.31 -4.61
N VAL A 233 -22.07 1.53 -5.69
CA VAL A 233 -23.07 0.57 -6.18
C VAL A 233 -22.41 -0.71 -6.65
N PHE A 234 -21.30 -0.60 -7.37
CA PHE A 234 -20.53 -1.76 -7.80
C PHE A 234 -19.96 -2.54 -6.61
N ARG A 235 -19.44 -1.91 -5.55
CA ARG A 235 -18.93 -2.60 -4.36
C ARG A 235 -20.03 -3.39 -3.64
N ALA A 236 -21.23 -2.82 -3.54
CA ALA A 236 -22.38 -3.46 -2.89
C ALA A 236 -23.06 -4.53 -3.75
N ALA A 237 -22.95 -4.44 -5.08
CA ALA A 237 -23.57 -5.38 -6.00
C ALA A 237 -22.97 -6.80 -5.88
N GLY A 238 -23.84 -7.81 -5.85
CA GLY A 238 -23.42 -9.20 -6.06
C GLY A 238 -22.83 -9.40 -7.46
N THR A 239 -22.06 -10.47 -7.65
CA THR A 239 -21.37 -10.78 -8.93
C THR A 239 -22.28 -10.69 -10.15
N ALA A 240 -23.47 -11.31 -10.09
CA ALA A 240 -24.39 -11.33 -11.23
C ALA A 240 -24.87 -9.92 -11.60
N SER A 241 -25.25 -9.12 -10.60
CA SER A 241 -25.69 -7.73 -10.78
C SER A 241 -24.56 -6.85 -11.34
N ALA A 242 -23.34 -6.97 -10.80
CA ALA A 242 -22.18 -6.23 -11.28
C ALA A 242 -21.87 -6.53 -12.76
N ARG A 243 -22.06 -7.78 -13.21
CA ARG A 243 -21.86 -8.16 -14.61
C ARG A 243 -22.86 -7.48 -15.55
N VAL A 244 -24.12 -7.38 -15.16
CA VAL A 244 -25.15 -6.69 -15.96
C VAL A 244 -24.84 -5.19 -16.07
N LEU A 245 -24.52 -4.56 -14.93
CA LEU A 245 -24.12 -3.15 -14.89
C LEU A 245 -22.89 -2.89 -15.78
N ALA A 246 -21.84 -3.73 -15.64
CA ALA A 246 -20.61 -3.63 -16.42
C ALA A 246 -20.85 -3.80 -17.92
N ALA A 247 -21.65 -4.78 -18.32
CA ALA A 247 -21.96 -5.03 -19.73
C ALA A 247 -22.67 -3.83 -20.39
N ARG A 248 -23.57 -3.15 -19.68
CA ARG A 248 -24.24 -1.94 -20.19
C ARG A 248 -23.29 -0.76 -20.32
N MET A 249 -22.43 -0.56 -19.33
CA MET A 249 -21.40 0.48 -19.42
C MET A 249 -20.37 0.20 -20.53
N ALA A 250 -19.98 -1.06 -20.73
CA ALA A 250 -19.05 -1.46 -21.79
C ALA A 250 -19.64 -1.22 -23.20
N ALA A 251 -20.97 -1.31 -23.33
CA ALA A 251 -21.69 -1.02 -24.57
C ALA A 251 -22.01 0.48 -24.77
N ALA A 252 -21.57 1.37 -23.86
CA ALA A 252 -21.81 2.80 -23.97
C ALA A 252 -21.18 3.37 -25.25
N THR A 253 -21.85 4.32 -25.91
CA THR A 253 -21.29 5.02 -27.07
C THR A 253 -20.16 5.98 -26.66
N ASP A 254 -20.29 6.61 -25.49
CA ASP A 254 -19.30 7.52 -24.93
C ASP A 254 -18.05 6.76 -24.42
N PRO A 255 -16.84 7.01 -24.97
CA PRO A 255 -15.62 6.39 -24.48
C PRO A 255 -15.31 6.74 -23.02
N GLU A 256 -15.70 7.91 -22.53
CA GLU A 256 -15.45 8.29 -21.15
C GLU A 256 -16.23 7.39 -20.18
N ALA A 257 -17.43 6.94 -20.54
CA ALA A 257 -18.18 5.95 -19.76
C ALA A 257 -17.45 4.59 -19.66
N ARG A 258 -16.79 4.17 -20.73
CA ARG A 258 -16.01 2.92 -20.78
C ARG A 258 -14.68 3.04 -20.03
N VAL A 259 -14.04 4.21 -20.07
CA VAL A 259 -12.90 4.55 -19.19
C VAL A 259 -13.32 4.50 -17.72
N ARG A 260 -14.45 5.12 -17.36
CA ARG A 260 -15.00 5.05 -16.00
C ARG A 260 -15.28 3.62 -15.56
N LEU A 261 -15.82 2.77 -16.44
CA LEU A 261 -16.02 1.35 -16.16
C LEU A 261 -14.71 0.67 -15.78
N ALA A 262 -13.62 0.88 -16.52
CA ALA A 262 -12.34 0.28 -16.21
C ALA A 262 -11.85 0.66 -14.80
N HIS A 263 -11.97 1.93 -14.40
CA HIS A 263 -11.63 2.38 -13.05
C HIS A 263 -12.55 1.79 -11.96
N ILE A 264 -13.85 1.62 -12.24
CA ILE A 264 -14.79 0.97 -11.33
C ILE A 264 -14.46 -0.52 -11.15
N LEU A 265 -14.07 -1.21 -12.24
CA LEU A 265 -13.62 -2.59 -12.18
C LEU A 265 -12.34 -2.72 -11.37
N ALA A 266 -11.36 -1.84 -11.59
CA ALA A 266 -10.12 -1.82 -10.83
C ALA A 266 -10.38 -1.67 -9.32
N ASP A 267 -11.24 -0.72 -8.95
CA ASP A 267 -11.66 -0.51 -7.57
C ASP A 267 -12.34 -1.75 -6.95
N ARG A 268 -13.25 -2.38 -7.69
CA ARG A 268 -13.91 -3.62 -7.24
C ARG A 268 -12.90 -4.76 -7.08
N PHE A 269 -11.92 -4.88 -7.97
CA PHE A 269 -10.90 -5.94 -7.89
C PHE A 269 -9.94 -5.76 -6.72
N HIS A 270 -9.65 -4.51 -6.32
CA HIS A 270 -8.91 -4.24 -5.09
C HIS A 270 -9.67 -4.69 -3.83
N GLY A 271 -11.00 -4.75 -3.87
CA GLY A 271 -11.83 -5.18 -2.74
C GLY A 271 -12.13 -6.68 -2.70
N SER A 272 -12.25 -7.35 -3.85
CA SER A 272 -12.79 -8.72 -3.95
C SER A 272 -11.96 -9.61 -4.89
N ARG A 273 -11.60 -10.80 -4.40
CA ARG A 273 -10.84 -11.81 -5.15
C ARG A 273 -11.66 -12.44 -6.27
N SER A 274 -12.92 -12.81 -5.99
CA SER A 274 -13.80 -13.46 -6.95
C SER A 274 -14.29 -12.49 -8.03
N ALA A 275 -14.48 -11.22 -7.67
CA ALA A 275 -14.91 -10.19 -8.62
C ALA A 275 -13.97 -10.06 -9.82
N ALA A 276 -12.65 -10.18 -9.57
CA ALA A 276 -11.66 -10.18 -10.64
C ALA A 276 -11.98 -11.28 -11.65
N ALA A 277 -11.97 -12.56 -11.22
CA ALA A 277 -12.22 -13.70 -12.09
C ALA A 277 -13.55 -13.60 -12.87
N ASP A 278 -14.62 -13.12 -12.22
CA ASP A 278 -15.96 -13.05 -12.81
C ASP A 278 -16.15 -11.97 -13.87
N LEU A 279 -15.35 -10.89 -13.83
CA LEU A 279 -15.50 -9.71 -14.69
C LEU A 279 -14.34 -9.53 -15.68
N LEU A 280 -13.34 -10.43 -15.68
CA LEU A 280 -12.29 -10.47 -16.71
C LEU A 280 -12.81 -10.49 -18.15
N PRO A 281 -13.93 -11.17 -18.49
CA PRO A 281 -14.48 -11.09 -19.84
C PRO A 281 -14.79 -9.65 -20.27
N VAL A 282 -15.27 -8.80 -19.35
CA VAL A 282 -15.53 -7.38 -19.66
C VAL A 282 -14.23 -6.63 -19.88
N VAL A 283 -13.20 -6.88 -19.07
CA VAL A 283 -11.88 -6.27 -19.25
C VAL A 283 -11.25 -6.67 -20.60
N ARG A 284 -11.40 -7.93 -21.00
CA ARG A 284 -10.98 -8.42 -22.33
C ARG A 284 -11.61 -7.62 -23.46
N ASP A 285 -12.91 -7.35 -23.38
CA ASP A 285 -13.61 -6.56 -24.39
C ASP A 285 -13.06 -5.12 -24.46
N LEU A 286 -12.73 -4.51 -23.31
CA LEU A 286 -12.16 -3.15 -23.26
C LEU A 286 -10.78 -3.04 -23.95
N PHE A 287 -9.96 -4.10 -23.95
CA PHE A 287 -8.71 -4.11 -24.71
C PHE A 287 -8.91 -4.12 -26.22
N THR A 288 -10.09 -4.51 -26.71
CA THR A 288 -10.45 -4.46 -28.13
C THR A 288 -11.14 -3.17 -28.54
N ASP A 289 -11.28 -2.23 -27.61
CA ASP A 289 -11.97 -0.96 -27.85
C ASP A 289 -11.26 -0.14 -28.93
N PRO A 290 -12.00 0.52 -29.84
CA PRO A 290 -11.40 1.43 -30.83
C PRO A 290 -10.68 2.62 -30.18
N ASP A 291 -11.12 3.10 -29.01
CA ASP A 291 -10.53 4.26 -28.35
C ASP A 291 -9.27 3.88 -27.53
N PRO A 292 -8.11 4.49 -27.81
CA PRO A 292 -6.89 4.20 -27.07
C PRO A 292 -6.99 4.50 -25.57
N LYS A 293 -7.76 5.51 -25.15
CA LYS A 293 -7.92 5.83 -23.73
C LYS A 293 -8.64 4.72 -22.97
N VAL A 294 -9.57 4.02 -23.63
CA VAL A 294 -10.27 2.88 -23.04
C VAL A 294 -9.33 1.70 -22.87
N ARG A 295 -8.46 1.43 -23.86
CA ARG A 295 -7.43 0.39 -23.76
C ARG A 295 -6.41 0.69 -22.67
N ASP A 296 -5.93 1.93 -22.59
CA ASP A 296 -5.05 2.39 -21.52
C ASP A 296 -5.73 2.22 -20.15
N ALA A 297 -7.02 2.60 -20.04
CA ALA A 297 -7.80 2.42 -18.83
C ALA A 297 -7.98 0.94 -18.44
N ALA A 298 -8.12 0.04 -19.42
CA ALA A 298 -8.19 -1.41 -19.21
C ALA A 298 -6.89 -1.97 -18.61
N GLY A 299 -5.74 -1.34 -18.88
CA GLY A 299 -4.45 -1.58 -18.22
C GLY A 299 -4.54 -1.51 -16.69
N PHE A 300 -5.16 -0.45 -16.15
CA PHE A 300 -5.38 -0.30 -14.71
C PHE A 300 -6.29 -1.41 -14.14
N ALA A 301 -7.35 -1.77 -14.87
CA ALA A 301 -8.28 -2.81 -14.42
C ALA A 301 -7.61 -4.20 -14.39
N VAL A 302 -6.81 -4.54 -15.41
CA VAL A 302 -6.11 -5.83 -15.43
C VAL A 302 -4.98 -5.89 -14.38
N LEU A 303 -4.29 -4.78 -14.13
CA LEU A 303 -3.29 -4.70 -13.07
C LEU A 303 -3.93 -4.94 -11.69
N ALA A 304 -5.09 -4.33 -11.44
CA ALA A 304 -5.87 -4.50 -10.22
C ALA A 304 -6.48 -5.92 -10.08
N ALA A 305 -6.57 -6.71 -11.15
CA ALA A 305 -7.05 -8.09 -11.07
C ALA A 305 -6.05 -9.05 -10.39
N GLY A 306 -4.77 -8.67 -10.29
CA GLY A 306 -3.72 -9.52 -9.68
C GLY A 306 -3.48 -10.81 -10.47
N GLU A 307 -3.21 -11.91 -9.78
CA GLU A 307 -2.98 -13.23 -10.39
C GLU A 307 -4.19 -13.73 -11.21
N ALA A 308 -5.39 -13.24 -10.93
CA ALA A 308 -6.59 -13.58 -11.69
C ALA A 308 -6.48 -13.16 -13.17
N ALA A 309 -5.63 -12.19 -13.51
CA ALA A 309 -5.41 -11.74 -14.88
C ALA A 309 -4.78 -12.79 -15.82
N ALA A 310 -4.27 -13.92 -15.30
CA ALA A 310 -3.56 -14.92 -16.10
C ALA A 310 -4.27 -15.37 -17.40
N PRO A 311 -5.60 -15.57 -17.43
CA PRO A 311 -6.32 -15.93 -18.65
C PRO A 311 -6.35 -14.85 -19.73
N LEU A 312 -5.86 -13.63 -19.49
CA LEU A 312 -5.77 -12.54 -20.47
C LEU A 312 -4.38 -12.39 -21.10
N ALA A 313 -3.43 -13.29 -20.82
CA ALA A 313 -2.06 -13.17 -21.31
C ALA A 313 -1.94 -12.97 -22.84
N ASP A 314 -2.82 -13.60 -23.64
CA ASP A 314 -2.89 -13.43 -25.09
C ASP A 314 -3.23 -11.98 -25.50
N VAL A 315 -4.18 -11.37 -24.79
CA VAL A 315 -4.62 -9.98 -24.99
C VAL A 315 -3.53 -9.00 -24.60
N LEU A 316 -2.89 -9.25 -23.45
CA LEU A 316 -1.80 -8.40 -22.94
C LEU A 316 -0.59 -8.39 -23.87
N ILE A 317 -0.27 -9.54 -24.47
CA ILE A 317 0.79 -9.64 -25.48
C ILE A 317 0.44 -8.85 -26.73
N ALA A 318 -0.83 -8.88 -27.16
CA ALA A 318 -1.29 -8.15 -28.34
C ALA A 318 -1.36 -6.63 -28.11
N ASP A 319 -1.72 -6.19 -26.91
CA ASP A 319 -1.73 -4.79 -26.50
C ASP A 319 -0.32 -4.20 -26.43
N GLY A 320 0.59 -4.88 -25.73
CA GLY A 320 1.99 -4.48 -25.63
C GLY A 320 2.25 -3.23 -24.79
N GLY A 321 1.26 -2.72 -24.05
CA GLY A 321 1.41 -1.57 -23.15
C GLY A 321 2.24 -1.86 -21.89
N HIS A 322 2.60 -0.80 -21.16
CA HIS A 322 3.42 -0.90 -19.95
C HIS A 322 2.74 -1.70 -18.82
N ASP A 323 1.43 -1.51 -18.60
CA ASP A 323 0.68 -2.27 -17.59
C ASP A 323 0.55 -3.75 -17.97
N ALA A 324 0.39 -4.03 -19.27
CA ALA A 324 0.37 -5.40 -19.79
C ALA A 324 1.71 -6.11 -19.55
N LEU A 325 2.83 -5.42 -19.81
CA LEU A 325 4.17 -5.94 -19.50
C LEU A 325 4.35 -6.20 -18.01
N ASP A 326 3.91 -5.29 -17.13
CA ASP A 326 3.99 -5.47 -15.67
C ASP A 326 3.22 -6.72 -15.21
N VAL A 327 1.97 -6.87 -15.65
CA VAL A 327 1.16 -8.05 -15.33
C VAL A 327 1.82 -9.34 -15.82
N LEU A 328 2.33 -9.37 -17.06
CA LEU A 328 2.99 -10.56 -17.60
C LEU A 328 4.26 -10.94 -16.82
N VAL A 329 5.05 -9.96 -16.38
CA VAL A 329 6.21 -10.19 -15.51
C VAL A 329 5.78 -10.78 -14.18
N ARG A 330 4.80 -10.18 -13.50
CA ARG A 330 4.32 -10.64 -12.18
C ARG A 330 3.66 -12.03 -12.23
N LEU A 331 3.02 -12.36 -13.35
CA LEU A 331 2.51 -13.71 -13.62
C LEU A 331 3.61 -14.74 -13.94
N GLY A 332 4.84 -14.28 -14.19
CA GLY A 332 5.91 -15.14 -14.70
C GLY A 332 5.65 -15.68 -16.11
N HIS A 333 4.82 -15.00 -16.91
CA HIS A 333 4.40 -15.48 -18.22
C HIS A 333 5.46 -15.18 -19.30
N PRO A 334 5.93 -16.14 -20.11
CA PRO A 334 7.06 -15.98 -21.03
C PRO A 334 6.86 -14.90 -22.12
N GLY A 335 5.62 -14.52 -22.40
CA GLY A 335 5.28 -13.45 -23.34
C GLY A 335 5.79 -12.05 -22.95
N TYR A 336 6.26 -11.85 -21.71
CA TYR A 336 6.87 -10.58 -21.29
C TYR A 336 8.19 -10.27 -22.02
N ALA A 337 9.00 -11.29 -22.33
CA ALA A 337 10.36 -11.08 -22.81
C ALA A 337 10.42 -10.34 -24.16
N PRO A 338 9.62 -10.71 -25.19
CA PRO A 338 9.55 -9.94 -26.43
C PRO A 338 9.13 -8.48 -26.23
N LEU A 339 8.17 -8.21 -25.34
CA LEU A 339 7.69 -6.86 -25.06
C LEU A 339 8.76 -6.01 -24.36
N LEU A 340 9.44 -6.58 -23.35
CA LEU A 340 10.53 -5.90 -22.66
C LEU A 340 11.68 -5.55 -23.62
N LEU A 341 12.06 -6.50 -24.48
CA LEU A 341 13.09 -6.28 -25.50
C LEU A 341 12.68 -5.20 -26.51
N ALA A 342 11.41 -5.16 -26.93
CA ALA A 342 10.89 -4.13 -27.82
C ALA A 342 10.91 -2.73 -27.19
N ALA A 343 10.45 -2.60 -25.93
CA ALA A 343 10.51 -1.35 -25.18
C ALA A 343 11.96 -0.85 -25.04
N TRP A 344 12.88 -1.76 -24.73
CA TRP A 344 14.31 -1.47 -24.67
C TRP A 344 14.91 -1.02 -26.01
N ALA A 345 14.48 -1.61 -27.13
CA ALA A 345 14.89 -1.19 -28.46
C ALA A 345 14.35 0.20 -28.83
N ALA A 346 13.17 0.56 -28.32
CA ALA A 346 12.58 1.90 -28.44
C ALA A 346 13.23 2.96 -27.52
N GLY A 347 14.13 2.54 -26.62
CA GLY A 347 14.80 3.44 -25.67
C GLY A 347 13.99 3.72 -24.40
N GLU A 348 12.94 2.95 -24.15
CA GLU A 348 12.11 3.07 -22.97
C GLU A 348 12.75 2.39 -21.75
N SER A 349 12.42 2.86 -20.55
CA SER A 349 12.75 2.21 -19.28
C SER A 349 11.46 1.79 -18.58
N PRO A 350 10.99 0.55 -18.81
CA PRO A 350 9.79 0.05 -18.19
C PRO A 350 9.87 0.06 -16.66
N ARG A 351 8.79 0.53 -16.02
CA ARG A 351 8.68 0.58 -14.54
C ARG A 351 8.85 -0.77 -13.86
N VAL A 352 8.53 -1.87 -14.54
CA VAL A 352 8.63 -3.24 -14.02
C VAL A 352 10.04 -3.64 -13.56
N LEU A 353 11.06 -2.87 -13.92
CA LEU A 353 12.44 -3.08 -13.49
C LEU A 353 12.82 -2.30 -12.23
N ASP A 354 12.03 -1.28 -11.85
CA ASP A 354 12.32 -0.43 -10.70
C ASP A 354 12.10 -1.20 -9.40
N THR A 355 13.19 -1.47 -8.68
CA THR A 355 13.18 -2.23 -7.43
C THR A 355 12.45 -1.54 -6.28
N PHE A 356 12.21 -0.22 -6.37
CA PHE A 356 11.43 0.52 -5.38
C PHE A 356 9.92 0.26 -5.53
N THR A 357 9.45 0.13 -6.77
CA THR A 357 8.03 -0.06 -7.07
C THR A 357 7.67 -1.53 -7.37
N HIS A 358 8.61 -2.37 -7.79
CA HIS A 358 8.40 -3.78 -8.11
C HIS A 358 9.42 -4.67 -7.37
N PRO A 359 9.06 -5.26 -6.22
CA PRO A 359 9.98 -6.07 -5.44
C PRO A 359 10.21 -7.48 -6.02
N GLU A 360 9.35 -7.95 -6.94
CA GLU A 360 9.49 -9.24 -7.63
C GLU A 360 10.12 -9.04 -9.01
N PRO A 361 11.36 -9.51 -9.23
CA PRO A 361 12.05 -9.35 -10.51
C PRO A 361 11.46 -10.27 -11.59
N PRO A 362 11.66 -9.95 -12.89
CA PRO A 362 11.15 -10.77 -13.98
C PRO A 362 11.70 -12.20 -13.93
N PRO A 363 10.94 -13.19 -14.45
CA PRO A 363 11.43 -14.56 -14.56
C PRO A 363 12.68 -14.62 -15.46
N PHE A 364 13.43 -15.71 -15.39
CA PHE A 364 14.62 -15.88 -16.22
C PHE A 364 14.25 -16.06 -17.70
N ASP A 365 14.90 -15.31 -18.58
CA ASP A 365 14.86 -15.49 -20.03
C ASP A 365 16.26 -15.26 -20.64
N PRO A 366 16.75 -16.15 -21.53
CA PRO A 366 18.09 -16.05 -22.08
C PRO A 366 18.30 -14.87 -23.04
N ALA A 367 17.26 -14.42 -23.75
CA ALA A 367 17.34 -13.24 -24.62
C ALA A 367 17.36 -11.96 -23.77
N VAL A 368 16.56 -11.89 -22.71
CA VAL A 368 16.61 -10.80 -21.74
C VAL A 368 17.99 -10.75 -21.06
N LEU A 369 18.57 -11.89 -20.65
CA LEU A 369 19.94 -11.95 -20.13
C LEU A 369 20.95 -11.33 -21.10
N THR A 370 20.85 -11.65 -22.39
CA THR A 370 21.75 -11.10 -23.41
C THR A 370 21.63 -9.58 -23.50
N ALA A 371 20.40 -9.05 -23.51
CA ALA A 371 20.16 -7.62 -23.55
C ALA A 371 20.62 -6.90 -22.26
N ILE A 372 20.47 -7.52 -21.08
CA ILE A 372 21.01 -6.99 -19.82
C ILE A 372 22.54 -6.88 -19.89
N ARG A 373 23.21 -7.91 -20.40
CA ARG A 373 24.68 -7.89 -20.56
C ARG A 373 25.16 -6.77 -21.48
N GLU A 374 24.49 -6.57 -22.61
CA GLU A 374 24.80 -5.48 -23.54
C GLU A 374 24.63 -4.09 -22.89
N ARG A 375 23.58 -3.94 -22.07
CA ARG A 375 23.31 -2.71 -21.31
C ARG A 375 24.34 -2.45 -20.23
N LEU A 376 24.73 -3.45 -19.46
CA LEU A 376 25.78 -3.31 -18.44
C LEU A 376 27.15 -3.05 -19.06
N ALA A 377 27.42 -3.55 -20.26
CA ALA A 377 28.65 -3.27 -21.00
C ALA A 377 28.73 -1.82 -21.54
N ARG A 378 27.58 -1.13 -21.66
CA ARG A 378 27.47 0.26 -22.14
C ARG A 378 26.53 1.05 -21.21
N PRO A 379 26.93 1.29 -19.94
CA PRO A 379 26.05 1.94 -18.99
C PRO A 379 25.66 3.33 -19.51
N PRO A 380 24.37 3.73 -19.40
CA PRO A 380 23.93 5.04 -19.84
C PRO A 380 24.71 6.14 -19.10
N ALA A 381 24.95 7.27 -19.79
CA ALA A 381 25.65 8.41 -19.20
C ALA A 381 24.91 8.89 -17.94
N ARG A 382 25.64 9.05 -16.83
CA ARG A 382 25.09 9.50 -15.55
C ARG A 382 24.36 10.84 -15.72
N HIS A 383 23.15 10.96 -15.15
CA HIS A 383 22.47 12.25 -15.05
C HIS A 383 23.35 13.23 -14.26
N SER A 384 23.57 14.42 -14.83
CA SER A 384 24.47 15.44 -14.28
C SER A 384 23.89 16.20 -13.08
N SER A 385 22.61 15.98 -12.73
CA SER A 385 21.95 16.66 -11.62
C SER A 385 21.56 15.69 -10.50
N LEU A 386 21.83 16.10 -9.25
CA LEU A 386 21.47 15.35 -8.04
C LEU A 386 19.95 15.18 -7.88
N PHE A 387 19.15 16.13 -8.38
CA PHE A 387 17.69 16.08 -8.34
C PHE A 387 17.10 15.10 -9.37
N ALA A 388 17.69 15.00 -10.57
CA ALA A 388 17.30 13.97 -11.53
C ALA A 388 17.76 12.58 -11.06
N ALA A 389 18.91 12.48 -10.39
CA ALA A 389 19.42 11.23 -9.83
C ALA A 389 18.66 10.74 -8.58
N SER A 390 17.93 11.61 -7.87
CA SER A 390 17.06 11.18 -6.76
C SER A 390 15.66 10.75 -7.23
N MET A 391 15.26 11.13 -8.44
CA MET A 391 13.96 10.81 -9.04
C MET A 391 14.03 9.69 -10.10
N ALA A 392 15.17 9.56 -10.80
CA ALA A 392 15.48 8.41 -11.63
C ALA A 392 16.07 7.31 -10.74
N GLY A 393 15.57 6.08 -10.82
CA GLY A 393 16.13 4.93 -10.11
C GLY A 393 17.61 4.68 -10.45
N ASP A 394 18.22 3.65 -9.86
CA ASP A 394 19.58 3.19 -10.24
C ASP A 394 19.45 2.08 -11.29
N PRO A 395 19.49 2.38 -12.61
CA PRO A 395 19.16 1.38 -13.63
C PRO A 395 20.19 0.25 -13.65
N VAL A 396 21.44 0.53 -13.26
CA VAL A 396 22.46 -0.51 -13.12
C VAL A 396 22.17 -1.36 -11.88
N GLY A 397 21.82 -0.73 -10.76
CA GLY A 397 21.39 -1.41 -9.54
C GLY A 397 20.18 -2.32 -9.75
N ASP A 398 19.17 -1.86 -10.49
CA ASP A 398 17.97 -2.61 -10.84
C ASP A 398 18.30 -3.83 -11.71
N LEU A 399 19.13 -3.67 -12.75
CA LEU A 399 19.60 -4.78 -13.58
C LEU A 399 20.41 -5.80 -12.77
N LEU A 400 21.27 -5.35 -11.86
CA LEU A 400 22.03 -6.22 -10.95
C LEU A 400 21.11 -6.97 -9.98
N HIS A 401 20.01 -6.35 -9.55
CA HIS A 401 18.99 -7.00 -8.73
C HIS A 401 18.27 -8.12 -9.51
N VAL A 402 17.93 -7.90 -10.79
CA VAL A 402 17.37 -8.95 -11.66
C VAL A 402 18.36 -10.10 -11.83
N LEU A 403 19.65 -9.83 -12.10
CA LEU A 403 20.65 -10.88 -12.23
C LEU A 403 20.85 -11.68 -10.94
N ARG A 404 20.78 -11.01 -9.78
CA ARG A 404 20.84 -11.66 -8.47
C ARG A 404 19.67 -12.65 -8.27
N SER A 405 18.47 -12.29 -8.70
CA SER A 405 17.28 -13.14 -8.49
C SER A 405 17.27 -14.39 -9.36
N TRP A 406 17.87 -14.31 -10.55
CA TRP A 406 18.06 -15.47 -11.43
C TRP A 406 19.12 -16.45 -10.93
N GLY A 407 19.97 -16.03 -9.99
CA GLY A 407 21.00 -16.88 -9.39
C GLY A 407 21.87 -17.56 -10.44
N PRO A 408 22.13 -18.88 -10.35
CA PRO A 408 23.01 -19.58 -11.29
C PRO A 408 22.68 -19.43 -12.77
N ALA A 409 21.42 -19.15 -13.13
CA ALA A 409 21.02 -18.94 -14.53
C ALA A 409 21.64 -17.68 -15.15
N ALA A 410 22.05 -16.70 -14.33
CA ALA A 410 22.72 -15.47 -14.77
C ALA A 410 24.25 -15.59 -14.89
N ALA A 411 24.84 -16.80 -14.80
CA ALA A 411 26.29 -17.01 -14.84
C ALA A 411 27.00 -16.37 -16.04
N GLY A 412 26.32 -16.24 -17.19
CA GLY A 412 26.86 -15.57 -18.37
C GLY A 412 27.17 -14.08 -18.20
N ALA A 413 26.58 -13.41 -17.20
CA ALA A 413 26.74 -11.97 -16.95
C ALA A 413 27.85 -11.62 -15.94
N VAL A 414 28.58 -12.60 -15.42
CA VAL A 414 29.61 -12.35 -14.40
C VAL A 414 30.70 -11.35 -14.83
N PRO A 415 31.25 -11.38 -16.07
CA PRO A 415 32.22 -10.38 -16.50
C PRO A 415 31.70 -8.95 -16.38
N GLU A 416 30.44 -8.73 -16.78
CA GLU A 416 29.77 -7.44 -16.72
C GLU A 416 29.49 -7.02 -15.26
N ILE A 417 29.09 -7.95 -14.39
CA ILE A 417 28.89 -7.66 -12.96
C ILE A 417 30.21 -7.27 -12.27
N VAL A 418 31.32 -7.97 -12.58
CA VAL A 418 32.65 -7.64 -12.05
C VAL A 418 33.09 -6.26 -12.52
N ALA A 419 32.81 -5.89 -13.78
CA ALA A 419 33.08 -4.55 -14.29
C ALA A 419 32.26 -3.45 -13.57
N CYS A 420 31.06 -3.77 -13.07
CA CYS A 420 30.22 -2.83 -12.31
C CYS A 420 30.66 -2.68 -10.83
N LEU A 421 31.41 -3.64 -10.28
CA LEU A 421 31.79 -3.69 -8.86
C LEU A 421 32.46 -2.41 -8.31
N PRO A 422 33.35 -1.70 -9.04
CA PRO A 422 33.96 -0.46 -8.56
C PRO A 422 32.97 0.69 -8.33
N HIS A 423 31.80 0.65 -8.97
CA HIS A 423 30.82 1.73 -8.96
C HIS A 423 29.51 1.36 -8.26
N HIS A 424 29.13 0.08 -8.27
CA HIS A 424 27.88 -0.43 -7.66
C HIS A 424 28.13 -1.65 -6.74
N PRO A 425 29.06 -1.59 -5.77
CA PRO A 425 29.42 -2.76 -4.96
C PRO A 425 28.26 -3.27 -4.10
N ALA A 426 27.38 -2.35 -3.68
CA ALA A 426 26.20 -2.63 -2.88
C ALA A 426 25.22 -3.63 -3.53
N ALA A 427 25.14 -3.63 -4.88
CA ALA A 427 24.29 -4.51 -5.67
C ALA A 427 25.09 -5.65 -6.34
N ALA A 428 26.29 -5.35 -6.85
CA ALA A 428 27.12 -6.31 -7.59
C ALA A 428 27.65 -7.45 -6.72
N ALA A 429 28.09 -7.18 -5.48
CA ALA A 429 28.62 -8.24 -4.61
C ALA A 429 27.55 -9.28 -4.21
N PRO A 430 26.35 -8.89 -3.75
CA PRO A 430 25.26 -9.83 -3.53
C PRO A 430 24.84 -10.60 -4.79
N ALA A 431 24.87 -9.97 -5.97
CA ALA A 431 24.58 -10.64 -7.24
C ALA A 431 25.60 -11.76 -7.54
N LEU A 432 26.90 -11.46 -7.44
CA LEU A 432 27.96 -12.47 -7.62
C LEU A 432 27.82 -13.64 -6.64
N ALA A 433 27.53 -13.35 -5.37
CA ALA A 433 27.33 -14.38 -4.34
C ALA A 433 26.11 -15.28 -4.62
N ALA A 434 25.04 -14.74 -5.22
CA ALA A 434 23.84 -15.50 -5.58
C ALA A 434 24.01 -16.34 -6.85
N ILE A 435 24.80 -15.86 -7.82
CA ILE A 435 25.02 -16.52 -9.12
C ILE A 435 25.99 -17.70 -9.01
N LEU A 436 26.95 -17.62 -8.09
CA LEU A 436 28.07 -18.55 -8.02
C LEU A 436 28.09 -19.34 -6.70
N PRO A 437 26.97 -19.91 -6.21
CA PRO A 437 26.98 -20.56 -4.91
C PRO A 437 27.94 -21.75 -4.90
N THR A 438 28.95 -21.72 -4.03
CA THR A 438 29.70 -22.92 -3.65
C THR A 438 28.86 -23.67 -2.62
N THR A 439 28.46 -24.90 -2.93
CA THR A 439 27.70 -25.77 -2.03
C THR A 439 28.30 -25.79 -0.62
N LEU A 440 27.60 -25.23 0.37
CA LEU A 440 27.67 -25.65 1.77
C LEU A 440 26.28 -26.19 2.12
N PRO A 441 26.13 -27.47 2.51
CA PRO A 441 24.87 -27.95 3.05
C PRO A 441 24.65 -27.28 4.41
N ALA A 442 23.56 -26.53 4.53
CA ALA A 442 23.01 -26.21 5.84
C ALA A 442 22.33 -27.48 6.42
N THR A 443 22.47 -27.64 7.73
CA THR A 443 21.71 -28.54 8.64
C THR A 443 22.12 -30.00 8.87
N ASP A 444 23.40 -30.38 8.77
CA ASP A 444 23.90 -31.59 9.47
C ASP A 444 25.40 -31.49 9.80
N PRO A 445 25.83 -31.40 11.08
CA PRO A 445 27.24 -31.38 11.48
C PRO A 445 28.01 -32.68 11.19
N THR A 446 27.34 -33.75 10.73
CA THR A 446 27.94 -35.10 10.64
C THR A 446 28.08 -35.64 9.21
N ALA A 447 27.62 -34.92 8.19
CA ALA A 447 27.74 -35.35 6.79
C ALA A 447 29.04 -34.86 6.13
N PHE A 448 30.19 -35.41 6.54
CA PHE A 448 31.41 -35.35 5.72
C PHE A 448 31.35 -36.46 4.67
N SER A 449 30.83 -36.14 3.48
CA SER A 449 31.03 -36.98 2.29
C SER A 449 31.30 -36.11 1.08
N GLU A 450 32.56 -36.18 0.65
CA GLU A 450 33.18 -35.76 -0.59
C GLU A 450 32.24 -35.35 -1.74
N VAL A 451 32.08 -34.05 -1.93
CA VAL A 451 31.94 -33.45 -3.27
C VAL A 451 33.05 -32.43 -3.40
N SER A 452 34.05 -32.75 -4.22
CA SER A 452 35.15 -31.85 -4.55
C SER A 452 34.60 -30.61 -5.27
N PRO A 453 34.97 -29.38 -4.87
CA PRO A 453 34.57 -28.17 -5.56
C PRO A 453 35.32 -28.11 -6.89
N ALA A 454 34.71 -28.62 -7.96
CA ALA A 454 35.07 -28.19 -9.29
C ALA A 454 34.68 -26.71 -9.37
N ALA A 455 35.62 -25.84 -8.98
CA ALA A 455 35.48 -24.40 -8.98
C ALA A 455 34.94 -23.97 -10.34
N ASN A 456 33.77 -23.32 -10.35
CA ASN A 456 33.28 -22.67 -11.55
C ASN A 456 34.36 -21.64 -11.96
N PRO A 457 35.03 -21.79 -13.13
CA PRO A 457 36.13 -20.91 -13.52
C PRO A 457 35.70 -19.44 -13.61
N VAL A 458 34.39 -19.20 -13.78
CA VAL A 458 33.76 -17.88 -13.75
C VAL A 458 33.73 -17.31 -12.32
N ALA A 459 33.53 -18.13 -11.28
CA ALA A 459 33.57 -17.70 -9.88
C ALA A 459 34.98 -17.26 -9.46
N LEU A 460 36.01 -17.98 -9.92
CA LEU A 460 37.40 -17.66 -9.62
C LEU A 460 37.83 -16.30 -10.17
N ALA A 461 37.25 -15.85 -11.29
CA ALA A 461 37.58 -14.57 -11.90
C ALA A 461 37.10 -13.35 -11.08
N ALA A 462 36.03 -13.50 -10.29
CA ALA A 462 35.47 -12.41 -9.49
C ALA A 462 36.20 -12.22 -8.14
N ILE A 463 36.82 -13.28 -7.60
CA ILE A 463 37.43 -13.29 -6.27
C ILE A 463 38.46 -12.16 -6.09
N PRO A 464 39.44 -11.94 -6.99
CA PRO A 464 40.45 -10.90 -6.76
C PRO A 464 39.85 -9.49 -6.63
N ALA A 465 38.83 -9.18 -7.45
CA ALA A 465 38.15 -7.89 -7.40
C ALA A 465 37.32 -7.71 -6.13
N LEU A 466 36.62 -8.77 -5.68
CA LEU A 466 35.88 -8.78 -4.42
C LEU A 466 36.82 -8.64 -3.21
N THR A 467 37.93 -9.37 -3.20
CA THR A 467 38.93 -9.31 -2.12
C THR A 467 39.54 -7.91 -2.02
N ALA A 468 39.96 -7.31 -3.14
CA ALA A 468 40.52 -5.95 -3.14
C ALA A 468 39.53 -4.91 -2.59
N ARG A 469 38.22 -5.06 -2.87
CA ARG A 469 37.17 -4.20 -2.32
C ARG A 469 36.93 -4.47 -0.83
N ALA A 470 36.95 -5.73 -0.40
CA ALA A 470 36.84 -6.10 1.00
C ALA A 470 38.02 -5.54 1.83
N GLU A 471 39.24 -5.61 1.31
CA GLU A 471 40.43 -4.98 1.89
C GLU A 471 40.30 -3.45 2.01
N ALA A 472 39.52 -2.83 1.12
CA ALA A 472 39.16 -1.41 1.18
C ALA A 472 37.95 -1.10 2.09
N GLY A 473 37.46 -2.07 2.86
CA GLY A 473 36.38 -1.88 3.85
C GLY A 473 34.97 -2.27 3.39
N ASP A 474 34.81 -2.89 2.22
CA ASP A 474 33.49 -3.28 1.71
C ASP A 474 33.02 -4.63 2.29
N VAL A 475 32.17 -4.59 3.31
CA VAL A 475 31.68 -5.79 4.01
C VAL A 475 30.88 -6.72 3.10
N ARG A 476 30.10 -6.19 2.14
CA ARG A 476 29.30 -7.02 1.23
C ARG A 476 30.20 -7.80 0.27
N CYS A 477 31.29 -7.18 -0.19
CA CYS A 477 32.31 -7.88 -0.98
C CYS A 477 33.02 -8.96 -0.15
N GLY A 478 33.38 -8.67 1.10
CA GLY A 478 33.98 -9.65 2.00
C GLY A 478 33.06 -10.85 2.27
N HIS A 479 31.77 -10.60 2.48
CA HIS A 479 30.76 -11.65 2.64
C HIS A 479 30.58 -12.48 1.38
N ALA A 480 30.61 -11.84 0.20
CA ALA A 480 30.62 -12.56 -1.07
C ALA A 480 31.85 -13.48 -1.18
N VAL A 481 33.06 -13.05 -0.80
CA VAL A 481 34.24 -13.94 -0.78
C VAL A 481 34.02 -15.13 0.15
N LEU A 482 33.57 -14.89 1.39
CA LEU A 482 33.23 -15.97 2.33
C LEU A 482 32.26 -16.99 1.71
N ARG A 483 31.20 -16.51 1.05
CA ARG A 483 30.19 -17.36 0.42
C ARG A 483 30.72 -18.15 -0.78
N LEU A 484 31.77 -17.67 -1.46
CA LEU A 484 32.35 -18.27 -2.66
C LEU A 484 33.56 -19.17 -2.37
N THR A 485 34.26 -18.98 -1.26
CA THR A 485 35.52 -19.66 -0.97
C THR A 485 35.55 -20.36 0.38
N GLY A 486 34.64 -19.99 1.30
CA GLY A 486 34.72 -20.34 2.71
C GLY A 486 35.76 -19.53 3.49
N ASP A 487 36.51 -18.63 2.84
CA ASP A 487 37.51 -17.79 3.51
C ASP A 487 36.87 -16.56 4.15
N ALA A 488 36.88 -16.52 5.48
CA ALA A 488 36.35 -15.41 6.26
C ALA A 488 37.32 -14.22 6.39
N ALA A 489 38.60 -14.36 6.06
CA ALA A 489 39.61 -13.32 6.31
C ALA A 489 39.31 -11.99 5.60
N PRO A 490 38.82 -11.96 4.33
CA PRO A 490 38.44 -10.71 3.68
C PRO A 490 37.24 -10.01 4.36
N LEU A 491 36.24 -10.79 4.82
CA LEU A 491 35.10 -10.24 5.56
C LEU A 491 35.52 -9.63 6.89
N VAL A 492 36.39 -10.30 7.64
CA VAL A 492 36.92 -9.79 8.92
C VAL A 492 37.74 -8.52 8.71
N THR A 493 38.56 -8.47 7.65
CA THR A 493 39.33 -7.26 7.27
C THR A 493 38.41 -6.08 6.93
N ALA A 494 37.36 -6.33 6.15
CA ALA A 494 36.38 -5.32 5.80
C ALA A 494 35.63 -4.80 7.03
N ALA A 495 35.21 -5.71 7.91
CA ALA A 495 34.52 -5.38 9.15
C ALA A 495 35.40 -4.56 10.11
N ALA A 496 36.69 -4.85 10.20
CA ALA A 496 37.63 -4.08 11.01
C ALA A 496 37.72 -2.61 10.53
N HIS A 497 37.72 -2.37 9.22
CA HIS A 497 37.65 -1.02 8.64
C HIS A 497 36.32 -0.34 8.97
N LEU A 498 35.19 -1.01 8.74
CA LEU A 498 33.85 -0.48 9.04
C LEU A 498 33.68 -0.13 10.52
N LEU A 499 34.22 -0.96 11.41
CA LEU A 499 34.15 -0.72 12.85
C LEU A 499 35.13 0.36 13.32
N GLY A 500 36.20 0.62 12.54
CA GLY A 500 37.10 1.75 12.74
C GLY A 500 36.47 3.10 12.38
N THR A 501 35.31 3.12 11.72
CA THR A 501 34.52 4.33 11.44
C THR A 501 33.26 4.39 12.34
N ASP A 502 32.63 5.56 12.39
CA ASP A 502 31.33 5.76 13.07
C ASP A 502 30.13 5.31 12.22
N SER A 503 30.36 4.53 11.15
CA SER A 503 29.37 4.24 10.11
C SER A 503 28.86 2.79 10.08
N GLY A 504 29.00 2.03 11.16
CA GLY A 504 28.53 0.64 11.20
C GLY A 504 27.00 0.54 11.27
N SER A 505 26.36 -0.07 10.26
CA SER A 505 24.92 -0.38 10.31
C SER A 505 24.68 -1.83 10.76
N ALA A 506 23.50 -2.08 11.33
CA ALA A 506 23.07 -3.42 11.73
C ALA A 506 23.10 -4.44 10.57
N PHE A 507 22.82 -3.99 9.34
CA PHE A 507 22.77 -4.87 8.17
C PHE A 507 24.15 -5.45 7.83
N GLU A 508 25.20 -4.63 7.79
CA GLU A 508 26.56 -5.12 7.56
C GLU A 508 27.02 -6.03 8.70
N LEU A 509 26.69 -5.72 9.96
CA LEU A 509 27.08 -6.57 11.10
C LEU A 509 26.41 -7.94 11.08
N ASP A 510 25.14 -8.04 10.64
CA ASP A 510 24.49 -9.34 10.46
C ASP A 510 25.22 -10.20 9.40
N LEU A 511 25.76 -9.59 8.33
CA LEU A 511 26.62 -10.31 7.37
C LEU A 511 27.94 -10.76 8.00
N VAL A 512 28.55 -9.93 8.86
CA VAL A 512 29.80 -10.26 9.57
C VAL A 512 29.61 -11.45 10.51
N ALA A 513 28.40 -11.65 11.06
CA ALA A 513 28.13 -12.77 11.95
C ALA A 513 28.35 -14.15 11.29
N ASP A 514 28.23 -14.22 9.95
CA ASP A 514 28.49 -15.45 9.18
C ASP A 514 29.97 -15.86 9.18
N ALA A 515 30.91 -14.97 9.53
CA ALA A 515 32.32 -15.32 9.73
C ALA A 515 32.53 -16.28 10.92
N GLY A 516 31.54 -16.42 11.81
CA GLY A 516 31.60 -17.34 12.93
C GLY A 516 32.83 -17.09 13.82
N PRO A 517 33.58 -18.15 14.22
CA PRO A 517 34.78 -18.02 15.05
C PRO A 517 35.87 -17.11 14.46
N ALA A 518 35.93 -16.95 13.13
CA ALA A 518 36.93 -16.09 12.50
C ALA A 518 36.74 -14.60 12.85
N ALA A 519 35.56 -14.18 13.31
CA ALA A 519 35.29 -12.82 13.77
C ALA A 519 35.88 -12.49 15.16
N ALA A 520 36.53 -13.42 15.85
CA ALA A 520 37.12 -13.19 17.17
C ALA A 520 38.04 -11.95 17.28
N PRO A 521 38.87 -11.58 16.26
CA PRO A 521 39.68 -10.37 16.30
C PRO A 521 38.87 -9.06 16.36
N LEU A 522 37.57 -9.08 16.02
CA LEU A 522 36.71 -7.90 16.00
C LEU A 522 36.13 -7.56 17.39
N LEU A 523 36.22 -8.47 18.37
CA LEU A 523 35.60 -8.31 19.69
C LEU A 523 35.96 -6.99 20.39
N PRO A 524 37.23 -6.53 20.41
CA PRO A 524 37.58 -5.26 21.05
C PRO A 524 36.82 -4.07 20.44
N LEU A 525 36.58 -4.09 19.13
CA LEU A 525 35.89 -3.03 18.41
C LEU A 525 34.37 -3.05 18.62
N LEU A 526 33.80 -4.22 18.95
CA LEU A 526 32.37 -4.38 19.21
C LEU A 526 31.96 -3.89 20.61
N THR A 527 32.90 -3.83 21.56
CA THR A 527 32.64 -3.46 22.97
C THR A 527 31.93 -2.12 23.13
N ARG A 528 32.12 -1.17 22.21
CA ARG A 528 31.41 0.13 22.21
C ARG A 528 29.90 0.01 22.20
N TRP A 529 29.36 -1.08 21.64
CA TRP A 529 27.92 -1.33 21.56
C TRP A 529 27.39 -2.10 22.79
N PHE A 530 28.27 -2.58 23.67
CA PHE A 530 27.91 -3.35 24.86
C PHE A 530 27.83 -2.46 26.10
N THR A 531 26.96 -1.46 26.02
CA THR A 531 26.86 -0.36 27.00
C THR A 531 26.13 -0.72 28.29
N GLY A 532 25.43 -1.86 28.34
CA GLY A 532 24.54 -2.22 29.44
C GLY A 532 23.23 -1.42 29.48
N ALA A 533 23.01 -0.55 28.49
CA ALA A 533 21.81 0.26 28.33
C ALA A 533 21.28 0.16 26.89
N ALA A 534 20.00 0.46 26.70
CA ALA A 534 19.43 0.59 25.37
C ALA A 534 19.74 1.99 24.81
N GLU A 535 20.23 2.08 23.58
CA GLU A 535 20.42 3.37 22.90
C GLU A 535 19.08 4.11 22.68
N PRO A 536 19.07 5.44 22.53
CA PRO A 536 17.82 6.19 22.33
C PRO A 536 17.16 5.88 20.98
N ASP A 537 17.95 5.67 19.93
CA ASP A 537 17.48 5.44 18.56
C ASP A 537 17.25 3.94 18.23
N HIS A 538 16.18 3.63 17.49
CA HIS A 538 15.85 2.25 17.09
C HIS A 538 16.89 1.63 16.15
N GLY A 539 17.49 2.41 15.25
CA GLY A 539 18.56 1.94 14.37
C GLY A 539 19.79 1.51 15.17
N GLN A 540 20.22 2.35 16.12
CA GLN A 540 21.34 2.03 17.01
C GLN A 540 21.06 0.81 17.89
N ARG A 541 19.83 0.66 18.41
CA ARG A 541 19.44 -0.57 19.13
C ARG A 541 19.56 -1.83 18.27
N ARG A 542 19.19 -1.76 16.99
CA ARG A 542 19.41 -2.89 16.05
C ARG A 542 20.89 -3.19 15.88
N THR A 543 21.74 -2.17 15.79
CA THR A 543 23.20 -2.32 15.74
C THR A 543 23.74 -2.98 17.00
N GLN A 544 23.22 -2.66 18.20
CA GLN A 544 23.59 -3.35 19.45
C GLN A 544 23.27 -4.85 19.39
N VAL A 545 22.10 -5.25 18.86
CA VAL A 545 21.74 -6.66 18.70
C VAL A 545 22.64 -7.36 17.67
N ALA A 546 22.89 -6.72 16.52
CA ALA A 546 23.76 -7.29 15.47
C ALA A 546 25.21 -7.46 15.98
N ALA A 547 25.75 -6.47 16.69
CA ALA A 547 27.08 -6.57 17.32
C ALA A 547 27.16 -7.73 18.33
N ALA A 548 26.11 -7.91 19.15
CA ALA A 548 26.04 -9.03 20.08
C ALA A 548 26.00 -10.39 19.35
N ARG A 549 25.29 -10.47 18.22
CA ARG A 549 25.24 -11.67 17.37
C ARG A 549 26.62 -12.02 16.82
N VAL A 550 27.38 -11.04 16.34
CA VAL A 550 28.78 -11.25 15.88
C VAL A 550 29.64 -11.79 17.03
N ALA A 551 29.60 -11.15 18.20
CA ALA A 551 30.41 -11.55 19.35
C ALA A 551 30.08 -12.97 19.85
N TRP A 552 28.78 -13.31 19.89
CA TRP A 552 28.33 -14.64 20.25
C TRP A 552 28.79 -15.69 19.25
N ARG A 553 28.61 -15.47 17.95
CA ARG A 553 29.06 -16.41 16.89
C ARG A 553 30.58 -16.58 16.87
N ALA A 554 31.33 -15.57 17.30
CA ALA A 554 32.78 -15.61 17.38
C ALA A 554 33.33 -16.43 18.56
N THR A 555 32.63 -16.46 19.70
CA THR A 555 33.20 -16.98 20.97
C THR A 555 32.33 -17.98 21.70
N GLY A 556 31.01 -17.95 21.50
CA GLY A 556 30.03 -18.60 22.35
C GLY A 556 29.81 -17.93 23.71
N ASP A 557 30.58 -16.92 24.08
CA ASP A 557 30.47 -16.22 25.37
C ASP A 557 29.38 -15.15 25.32
N THR A 558 28.43 -15.23 26.26
CA THR A 558 27.31 -14.29 26.39
C THR A 558 27.61 -13.12 27.33
N GLY A 559 28.60 -13.27 28.23
CA GLY A 559 28.87 -12.35 29.33
C GLY A 559 29.01 -10.88 28.91
N PRO A 560 29.82 -10.54 27.88
CA PRO A 560 30.12 -9.15 27.52
C PRO A 560 28.90 -8.32 27.11
N PHE A 561 27.89 -8.91 26.47
CA PHE A 561 26.75 -8.18 25.90
C PHE A 561 25.41 -8.49 26.59
N LEU A 562 25.40 -9.44 27.53
CA LEU A 562 24.20 -9.85 28.26
C LEU A 562 23.47 -8.68 28.95
N PRO A 563 24.14 -7.74 29.66
CA PRO A 563 23.46 -6.59 30.26
C PRO A 563 22.74 -5.71 29.23
N THR A 564 23.35 -5.52 28.06
CA THR A 564 22.80 -4.69 26.96
C THR A 564 21.56 -5.34 26.36
N LEU A 565 21.60 -6.63 26.04
CA LEU A 565 20.43 -7.33 25.51
C LEU A 565 19.26 -7.32 26.51
N ARG A 566 19.54 -7.46 27.81
CA ARG A 566 18.51 -7.35 28.87
C ARG A 566 17.88 -5.95 28.92
N ALA A 567 18.69 -4.90 28.76
CA ALA A 567 18.20 -3.53 28.69
C ALA A 567 17.30 -3.30 27.45
N LEU A 568 17.67 -3.87 26.30
CA LEU A 568 16.88 -3.78 25.06
C LEU A 568 15.52 -4.47 25.18
N VAL A 569 15.44 -5.66 25.78
CA VAL A 569 14.15 -6.33 26.03
C VAL A 569 13.23 -5.47 26.89
N ARG A 570 13.78 -4.84 27.94
CA ARG A 570 13.01 -3.94 28.84
C ARG A 570 12.59 -2.65 28.14
N ALA A 571 13.41 -2.13 27.23
CA ALA A 571 13.12 -0.92 26.45
C ALA A 571 11.98 -1.13 25.44
N GLY A 572 11.76 -2.37 24.98
CA GLY A 572 10.61 -2.73 24.17
C GLY A 572 10.81 -2.57 22.67
N PHE A 573 9.69 -2.55 21.95
CA PHE A 573 9.59 -2.39 20.50
C PHE A 573 10.34 -3.45 19.68
N GLY A 574 10.39 -3.24 18.36
CA GLY A 574 11.06 -4.14 17.43
C GLY A 574 12.47 -4.60 17.83
N PRO A 575 13.39 -3.71 18.24
CA PRO A 575 14.71 -4.11 18.72
C PRO A 575 14.68 -4.98 19.99
N GLY A 576 13.74 -4.74 20.90
CA GLY A 576 13.54 -5.58 22.08
C GLY A 576 13.12 -7.01 21.72
N GLY A 577 12.29 -7.17 20.67
CA GLY A 577 11.97 -8.48 20.09
C GLY A 577 13.21 -9.20 19.56
N LEU A 578 14.05 -8.51 18.76
CA LEU A 578 15.30 -9.08 18.27
C LEU A 578 16.27 -9.48 19.39
N ALA A 579 16.34 -8.68 20.46
CA ALA A 579 17.17 -8.97 21.63
C ALA A 579 16.65 -10.20 22.39
N ALA A 580 15.34 -10.33 22.60
CA ALA A 580 14.73 -11.50 23.24
C ALA A 580 14.99 -12.78 22.44
N ASP A 581 14.86 -12.68 21.12
CA ASP A 581 15.10 -13.78 20.19
C ASP A 581 16.56 -14.24 20.23
N LEU A 582 17.53 -13.31 20.19
CA LEU A 582 18.95 -13.64 20.34
C LEU A 582 19.27 -14.21 21.73
N LEU A 583 18.75 -13.62 22.81
CA LEU A 583 18.98 -14.12 24.18
C LEU A 583 18.56 -15.59 24.34
N THR A 584 17.38 -15.94 23.81
CA THR A 584 16.88 -17.32 23.91
C THR A 584 17.61 -18.28 22.98
N GLU A 585 18.15 -17.80 21.85
CA GLU A 585 19.08 -18.58 21.00
C GLU A 585 20.38 -18.92 21.72
N THR A 586 20.84 -18.06 22.63
CA THR A 586 22.08 -18.28 23.41
C THR A 586 21.85 -19.14 24.67
N GLY A 587 20.61 -19.55 24.95
CA GLY A 587 20.24 -20.29 26.17
C GLY A 587 19.99 -19.39 27.40
N GLU A 588 19.92 -18.08 27.21
CA GLU A 588 19.70 -17.07 28.26
C GLU A 588 18.24 -16.56 28.25
N GLY A 589 17.91 -15.66 29.18
CA GLY A 589 16.68 -14.85 29.12
C GLY A 589 15.45 -15.46 29.79
N ALA A 590 15.56 -16.64 30.41
CA ALA A 590 14.47 -17.24 31.21
C ALA A 590 13.98 -16.31 32.32
N ASP A 591 14.88 -15.51 32.91
CA ASP A 591 14.57 -14.51 33.93
C ASP A 591 13.75 -13.32 33.41
N LEU A 592 13.72 -13.09 32.09
CA LEU A 592 12.98 -12.02 31.44
C LEU A 592 11.64 -12.47 30.83
N THR A 593 11.15 -13.66 31.19
CA THR A 593 9.91 -14.22 30.60
C THR A 593 8.74 -13.25 30.69
N HIS A 594 8.61 -12.50 31.78
CA HIS A 594 7.53 -11.52 31.95
C HIS A 594 7.68 -10.31 31.00
N GLU A 595 8.89 -9.77 30.88
CA GLU A 595 9.18 -8.67 29.95
C GLU A 595 9.01 -9.09 28.49
N ILE A 596 9.45 -10.30 28.13
CA ILE A 596 9.25 -10.84 26.77
C ILE A 596 7.75 -11.03 26.49
N ARG A 597 6.94 -11.47 27.47
CA ARG A 597 5.46 -11.53 27.32
C ARG A 597 4.84 -10.17 27.02
N ARG A 598 5.35 -9.07 27.60
CA ARG A 598 4.85 -7.72 27.29
C ARG A 598 5.07 -7.33 25.82
N LEU A 599 6.14 -7.83 25.18
CA LEU A 599 6.42 -7.57 23.76
C LEU A 599 5.37 -8.16 22.81
N LEU A 600 4.60 -9.15 23.24
CA LEU A 600 3.49 -9.68 22.43
C LEU A 600 2.42 -8.62 22.14
N ASN A 601 2.28 -7.61 22.99
CA ASN A 601 1.34 -6.50 22.83
C ASN A 601 1.99 -5.24 22.22
N SER A 602 3.25 -5.32 21.79
CA SER A 602 3.96 -4.22 21.11
C SER A 602 3.62 -4.19 19.61
N ASP A 603 4.39 -3.43 18.84
CA ASP A 603 4.42 -3.50 17.38
C ASP A 603 4.64 -4.93 16.86
N TRP A 604 4.20 -5.17 15.63
CA TRP A 604 4.16 -6.48 15.01
C TRP A 604 5.56 -7.13 14.88
N TYR A 605 6.64 -6.34 14.73
CA TYR A 605 7.99 -6.87 14.57
C TYR A 605 8.52 -7.44 15.88
N ALA A 606 8.27 -6.73 16.98
CA ALA A 606 8.55 -7.23 18.32
C ALA A 606 7.76 -8.50 18.64
N ARG A 607 6.48 -8.53 18.23
CA ARG A 607 5.53 -9.60 18.55
C ARG A 607 5.98 -10.97 18.04
N SER A 608 6.34 -11.07 16.75
CA SER A 608 6.77 -12.33 16.14
C SER A 608 8.06 -12.87 16.78
N ARG A 609 9.03 -11.99 17.03
CA ARG A 609 10.31 -12.35 17.65
C ARG A 609 10.15 -12.76 19.11
N ALA A 610 9.31 -12.05 19.87
CA ALA A 610 8.98 -12.40 21.24
C ALA A 610 8.25 -13.74 21.35
N ALA A 611 7.31 -14.03 20.45
CA ALA A 611 6.63 -15.33 20.41
C ALA A 611 7.64 -16.47 20.17
N ARG A 612 8.56 -16.31 19.22
CA ARG A 612 9.63 -17.28 18.99
C ARG A 612 10.51 -17.48 20.21
N ALA A 613 10.89 -16.40 20.88
CA ALA A 613 11.68 -16.44 22.11
C ALA A 613 10.94 -17.19 23.25
N LEU A 614 9.68 -16.87 23.50
CA LEU A 614 8.85 -17.53 24.52
C LEU A 614 8.66 -19.02 24.23
N HIS A 615 8.51 -19.39 22.96
CA HIS A 615 8.43 -20.80 22.58
C HIS A 615 9.72 -21.57 22.90
N ARG A 616 10.89 -20.99 22.65
CA ARG A 616 12.18 -21.58 23.07
C ARG A 616 12.31 -21.72 24.59
N LEU A 617 11.68 -20.83 25.35
CA LEU A 617 11.59 -20.89 26.81
C LEU A 617 10.53 -21.88 27.33
N GLY A 618 9.86 -22.63 26.44
CA GLY A 618 8.89 -23.65 26.80
C GLY A 618 7.45 -23.16 26.93
N VAL A 619 7.13 -21.93 26.50
CA VAL A 619 5.73 -21.49 26.40
C VAL A 619 5.03 -22.28 25.28
N PRO A 620 3.87 -22.90 25.56
CA PRO A 620 3.12 -23.65 24.55
C PRO A 620 2.73 -22.77 23.36
N ALA A 621 2.75 -23.33 22.15
CA ALA A 621 2.47 -22.58 20.93
C ALA A 621 1.05 -21.99 20.93
N GLU A 622 0.08 -22.70 21.51
CA GLU A 622 -1.31 -22.29 21.64
C GLU A 622 -1.50 -20.97 22.39
N ASP A 623 -0.65 -20.67 23.38
CA ASP A 623 -0.69 -19.43 24.15
C ASP A 623 -0.22 -18.22 23.31
N LEU A 624 0.56 -18.48 22.25
CA LEU A 624 1.17 -17.46 21.40
C LEU A 624 0.34 -17.17 20.15
N VAL A 625 -0.56 -18.09 19.76
CA VAL A 625 -1.41 -17.99 18.58
C VAL A 625 -2.22 -16.70 18.53
N PRO A 626 -2.93 -16.25 19.60
CA PRO A 626 -3.74 -15.05 19.52
C PRO A 626 -2.94 -13.81 19.10
N ALA A 627 -1.77 -13.61 19.72
CA ALA A 627 -0.89 -12.49 19.40
C ALA A 627 -0.39 -12.56 17.94
N LEU A 628 0.03 -13.74 17.49
CA LEU A 628 0.51 -13.94 16.12
C LEU A 628 -0.62 -13.73 15.09
N LEU A 629 -1.84 -14.19 15.36
CA LEU A 629 -2.99 -13.93 14.49
C LEU A 629 -3.35 -12.44 14.43
N THR A 630 -3.19 -11.68 15.53
CA THR A 630 -3.32 -10.22 15.51
C THR A 630 -2.25 -9.57 14.63
N ALA A 631 -1.02 -10.09 14.59
CA ALA A 631 0.00 -9.59 13.66
C ALA A 631 -0.34 -9.92 12.20
N VAL A 632 -0.78 -11.16 11.92
CA VAL A 632 -1.22 -11.58 10.59
C VAL A 632 -2.37 -10.70 10.07
N ALA A 633 -3.37 -10.42 10.92
CA ALA A 633 -4.54 -9.61 10.56
C ALA A 633 -4.26 -8.09 10.43
N SER A 634 -3.09 -7.61 10.86
CA SER A 634 -2.70 -6.21 10.63
C SER A 634 -2.28 -5.95 9.17
N GLY A 635 -1.94 -7.03 8.44
CA GLY A 635 -1.69 -7.03 7.00
C GLY A 635 -0.48 -6.28 6.48
N HIS A 636 0.30 -5.61 7.33
CA HIS A 636 1.52 -4.95 6.87
C HIS A 636 2.45 -5.92 6.11
N ARG A 637 3.41 -5.38 5.33
CA ARG A 637 4.41 -6.15 4.54
C ARG A 637 5.08 -7.31 5.29
N ASP A 638 5.01 -7.28 6.62
CA ASP A 638 5.67 -8.22 7.49
C ASP A 638 4.70 -9.14 8.27
N ALA A 639 3.42 -9.22 7.86
CA ALA A 639 2.52 -10.32 8.27
C ALA A 639 3.14 -11.69 7.95
N HIS A 640 3.99 -11.75 6.93
CA HIS A 640 4.82 -12.90 6.58
C HIS A 640 5.74 -13.37 7.73
N ASP A 641 6.28 -12.47 8.56
CA ASP A 641 7.12 -12.86 9.70
C ASP A 641 6.30 -13.58 10.79
N ALA A 642 5.05 -13.17 10.99
CA ALA A 642 4.15 -13.86 11.92
C ALA A 642 3.75 -15.24 11.38
N LEU A 643 3.50 -15.37 10.07
CA LEU A 643 3.24 -16.66 9.42
C LEU A 643 4.44 -17.61 9.49
N ASN A 644 5.65 -17.10 9.23
CA ASN A 644 6.90 -17.83 9.41
C ASN A 644 7.08 -18.30 10.86
N THR A 645 6.74 -17.44 11.83
CA THR A 645 6.82 -17.77 13.26
C THR A 645 5.82 -18.86 13.63
N LEU A 646 4.55 -18.76 13.19
CA LEU A 646 3.52 -19.79 13.39
C LEU A 646 3.99 -21.14 12.87
N ALA A 647 4.58 -21.19 11.67
CA ALA A 647 5.15 -22.41 11.09
C ALA A 647 6.32 -22.94 11.94
N THR A 648 7.24 -22.06 12.34
CA THR A 648 8.44 -22.41 13.13
C THR A 648 8.08 -23.05 14.47
N ILE A 649 7.09 -22.50 15.18
CA ILE A 649 6.65 -23.00 16.49
C ILE A 649 5.59 -24.12 16.38
N ARG A 650 5.26 -24.55 15.17
CA ARG A 650 4.24 -25.58 14.86
C ARG A 650 2.88 -25.31 15.51
N ALA A 651 2.41 -24.07 15.43
CA ALA A 651 1.15 -23.63 16.01
C ALA A 651 -0.11 -24.16 15.25
N VAL A 652 -0.39 -25.46 15.38
CA VAL A 652 -1.49 -26.13 14.65
C VAL A 652 -2.89 -25.55 14.90
N THR A 653 -3.12 -24.96 16.08
CA THR A 653 -4.40 -24.34 16.45
C THR A 653 -4.69 -23.05 15.68
N ALA A 654 -3.70 -22.47 14.97
CA ALA A 654 -3.90 -21.31 14.11
C ALA A 654 -4.60 -21.66 12.78
N VAL A 655 -4.55 -22.93 12.34
CA VAL A 655 -5.01 -23.36 11.00
C VAL A 655 -6.44 -22.89 10.66
N PRO A 656 -7.46 -23.03 11.53
CA PRO A 656 -8.81 -22.56 11.21
C PRO A 656 -8.87 -21.06 10.88
N ALA A 657 -8.20 -20.22 11.67
CA ALA A 657 -8.18 -18.78 11.45
C ALA A 657 -7.43 -18.39 10.16
N LEU A 658 -6.29 -19.05 9.89
CA LEU A 658 -5.55 -18.84 8.65
C LEU A 658 -6.37 -19.27 7.42
N THR A 659 -7.08 -20.39 7.51
CA THR A 659 -7.98 -20.88 6.45
C THR A 659 -9.11 -19.88 6.19
N THR A 660 -9.77 -19.37 7.24
CA THR A 660 -10.78 -18.32 7.08
C THR A 660 -10.22 -17.07 6.40
N MET A 661 -9.01 -16.61 6.76
CA MET A 661 -8.36 -15.47 6.09
C MET A 661 -7.99 -15.76 4.62
N ALA A 662 -7.60 -17.00 4.31
CA ALA A 662 -7.23 -17.42 2.96
C ALA A 662 -8.45 -17.68 2.04
N ASP A 663 -9.59 -18.04 2.63
CA ASP A 663 -10.82 -18.38 1.92
C ASP A 663 -11.77 -17.20 1.73
N ARG A 664 -11.68 -16.15 2.58
CA ARG A 664 -12.53 -14.96 2.45
C ARG A 664 -12.39 -14.32 1.08
N ASP A 665 -13.45 -13.68 0.59
CA ASP A 665 -13.42 -13.00 -0.70
C ASP A 665 -12.73 -11.64 -0.63
N GLU A 666 -12.83 -10.97 0.53
CA GLU A 666 -12.26 -9.65 0.72
C GLU A 666 -10.72 -9.69 0.72
N ARG A 667 -10.12 -8.85 -0.12
CA ARG A 667 -8.67 -8.64 -0.11
C ARG A 667 -8.25 -7.88 1.15
N HIS A 668 -7.05 -8.15 1.64
CA HIS A 668 -6.50 -7.47 2.80
C HIS A 668 -6.08 -6.02 2.43
N PRO A 669 -6.54 -4.98 3.14
CA PRO A 669 -6.31 -3.57 2.77
C PRO A 669 -4.87 -3.07 3.00
N ALA A 670 -3.88 -3.95 3.13
CA ALA A 670 -2.63 -3.60 3.77
C ALA A 670 -1.46 -3.55 2.79
N SER A 671 -1.44 -2.50 1.97
CA SER A 671 -0.23 -2.05 1.29
C SER A 671 -0.45 -0.68 0.61
N ALA A 672 0.65 -0.09 0.14
CA ALA A 672 0.67 1.20 -0.54
C ALA A 672 -0.36 1.28 -1.70
N PRO A 673 -0.87 2.49 -2.02
CA PRO A 673 -1.77 2.68 -3.16
C PRO A 673 -1.14 2.15 -4.45
N GLY A 674 -1.81 1.20 -5.12
CA GLY A 674 -1.41 0.65 -6.43
C GLY A 674 -1.01 -0.83 -6.47
N ASP A 675 -0.65 -1.45 -5.34
CA ASP A 675 -0.18 -2.87 -5.30
C ASP A 675 -1.07 -3.80 -4.44
N LEU A 676 -2.29 -3.36 -4.10
CA LEU A 676 -3.16 -4.07 -3.15
C LEU A 676 -3.44 -5.51 -3.55
N SER A 677 -3.78 -5.77 -4.82
CA SER A 677 -4.15 -7.11 -5.28
C SER A 677 -2.97 -8.08 -5.29
N TRP A 678 -1.80 -7.66 -5.78
CA TRP A 678 -0.62 -8.50 -5.84
C TRP A 678 -0.06 -8.84 -4.46
N ASN A 679 -0.01 -7.87 -3.53
CA ASN A 679 0.40 -8.13 -2.16
C ASN A 679 -0.59 -9.05 -1.44
N ASP A 680 -1.89 -8.90 -1.70
CA ASP A 680 -2.90 -9.81 -1.18
C ASP A 680 -2.75 -11.23 -1.74
N ASP A 681 -2.46 -11.39 -3.03
CA ASP A 681 -2.22 -12.69 -3.66
C ASP A 681 -0.97 -13.37 -3.06
N LEU A 682 0.11 -12.62 -2.84
CA LEU A 682 1.32 -13.09 -2.14
C LEU A 682 1.03 -13.49 -0.70
N PHE A 683 0.29 -12.65 0.03
CA PHE A 683 -0.15 -12.93 1.40
C PHE A 683 -0.99 -14.21 1.44
N ARG A 684 -1.91 -14.39 0.49
CA ARG A 684 -2.75 -15.57 0.36
C ARG A 684 -1.93 -16.83 0.06
N ARG A 685 -0.95 -16.75 -0.84
CA ARG A 685 0.01 -17.85 -1.09
C ARG A 685 0.76 -18.24 0.18
N HIS A 686 1.27 -17.26 0.92
CA HIS A 686 1.97 -17.52 2.18
C HIS A 686 1.04 -18.18 3.22
N LEU A 687 -0.19 -17.68 3.39
CA LEU A 687 -1.20 -18.29 4.27
C LEU A 687 -1.38 -19.79 3.93
N ARG A 688 -1.57 -20.12 2.65
CA ARG A 688 -1.74 -21.50 2.20
C ARG A 688 -0.51 -22.36 2.48
N THR A 689 0.68 -21.86 2.18
CA THR A 689 1.94 -22.56 2.46
C THR A 689 2.10 -22.84 3.96
N THR A 690 1.78 -21.86 4.82
CA THR A 690 1.80 -22.04 6.28
C THR A 690 0.76 -23.05 6.75
N ILE A 691 -0.46 -23.03 6.20
CA ILE A 691 -1.50 -24.03 6.52
C ILE A 691 -1.01 -25.44 6.18
N VAL A 692 -0.41 -25.62 5.00
CA VAL A 692 0.16 -26.92 4.58
C VAL A 692 1.28 -27.34 5.53
N ALA A 693 2.17 -26.43 5.92
CA ALA A 693 3.26 -26.72 6.86
C ALA A 693 2.78 -27.11 8.27
N LEU A 694 1.61 -26.61 8.70
CA LEU A 694 1.01 -26.88 10.00
C LEU A 694 0.07 -28.09 10.01
N THR A 695 -0.38 -28.55 8.84
CA THR A 695 -1.29 -29.70 8.75
C THR A 695 -0.45 -30.98 8.78
N PRO A 696 -0.70 -31.92 9.73
CA PRO A 696 0.00 -33.19 9.74
C PRO A 696 -0.24 -33.92 8.42
N VAL A 697 0.82 -34.39 7.76
CA VAL A 697 0.68 -35.33 6.65
C VAL A 697 0.11 -36.62 7.24
N THR A 698 -1.21 -36.80 7.15
CA THR A 698 -1.83 -38.09 7.47
C THR A 698 -1.27 -39.11 6.49
N GLY A 699 -0.38 -39.97 6.98
CA GLY A 699 0.29 -40.99 6.18
C GLY A 699 -0.72 -41.89 5.47
N ARG A 700 -0.46 -42.13 4.18
CA ARG A 700 -0.86 -43.35 3.48
C ARG A 700 -0.03 -44.52 3.97
#